data_AF-A0A3B1BF31-F1
#
_entry.id   AF-A0A3B1BF31-F1
#
_cell.length_a   1.000
_cell.length_b   1.000
_cell.length_c   1.000
_cell.angle_alpha   90.00
_cell.angle_beta   90.00
_cell.angle_gamma   90.00
#
_symmetry.space_group_name_H-M   'P 1'
#
loop_
_entity.id
_entity.type
_entity.pdbx_description
1 polymer ?
#
loop_
_entity_poly.entity_id
_entity_poly.type
_entity_poly.pdbx_seq_one_letter_code
_entity_poly.pdbx_strand_id
1 'polypeptide(L)'
;MQSRTYFTVVIFLALTALTNSVAFAITPVFINEIHYDNVSTDQGEAIEIAGPAGTDLTGWSLVLYNGSSSSLAVYDTRVLNGILLDLGNGFGVQREDYPSNGIQNGAPDAIALVDVLGNVVQFLSYEGSFTALGGPADGLTSVDIGIAESSSTAVGSSLQLNGSGSVAEDFVWSASANHTFGAINTSQSFTGGTPQLILINELDADTAGSDTLEFVELFAAANTDLSGLVLVFYNGSSDTVYASFDLDGASTDAQGYYVLGNAAVANVDFVFPDNTLQNGADAVALYQGDAIDFPNGLSLVVSSSLLDAVVYDTGDADDIDLLVLLAAGEPQVDEDANGNKDFDALQRCPNGSGGAGQSSVFALFAPTPGRANLCQSALTLTPIYDVQGSDVASLLVGTTVTVEGVVTGDFQDGVNGSHGDLNGFFIQDEMGDDLATSSDGIFIFDGSSPAVDVNPGDRVRVTGTVNEFFGETQISAATVTTLSSGNALPVAVNVQLGANVSTRLNADGELIADLESFEGMRVSFGQSFSVAEIYNLDRFGEIRLVQGGRLFQFTNANAPDAAGFQAHLEDVARRSLMLDDGLIIQNPDPIRYPAPGLNTTNTVRIGDSVTDLIGNLRFSRGSGGRGDESYRLMPTAEPVFVATNTRPTIAPLSVGRLRVASINVLNFFNDLADGSGRCFPSNTSSDCRGASNPEEFARQLQKTSIEIGALGADIIGLVEIENDYPDAEASSIDDLVDALNAAATTTCAGGYDYVVPPGASRIGDDAIAVGLIYCTDTVSLTAGSTPAVLNDAALPALGLSGPVFNGVATNRAPLAVTFTEKASAESLTVVVNHFKSKGPSTLDDAGSTCGVDIDPATEPNCDQLDGQAFWNARRVAAATALSAWLETNPTGVNEADLLIIGDLNSYQHEDPHSLLANRGYSNLMQTLGAGDLSYTYVFDGQAGVLDYALANTSMLSQISAVGEWHINADEPDALDYNLDFGRSPAIFDSNVVYRASDHDPVMIGIDLQTSFNEIVGTRGRDILIGSNANDRISGGPGRDRITTLAGQDILVYSSVVDGGDTITDFEVGADRINLSAVLLSLGYSGIDALGDAYVAVISRGSSALVQVDPDGSAGAGRSRSFILLERVDAAALNNAANFIF
;
A
#
# COMPACT_ATOMS: atom_id res chain seq x y z
N MET A 1 85.84 -77.79 -8.09
CA MET A 1 86.89 -77.50 -9.09
C MET A 1 86.40 -76.31 -9.89
N GLN A 2 87.16 -75.20 -9.84
CA GLN A 2 87.10 -73.97 -10.65
C GLN A 2 85.81 -73.11 -10.63
N SER A 3 85.84 -71.77 -10.60
CA SER A 3 86.82 -70.74 -10.20
C SER A 3 86.16 -69.37 -10.33
N ARG A 4 86.26 -68.55 -9.28
CA ARG A 4 86.52 -67.10 -9.18
C ARG A 4 86.14 -66.13 -10.34
N THR A 5 85.32 -65.09 -10.13
CA THR A 5 85.49 -63.76 -9.48
C THR A 5 85.97 -62.59 -10.37
N TYR A 6 85.36 -61.41 -10.13
CA TYR A 6 85.84 -60.01 -10.19
C TYR A 6 85.82 -59.17 -11.50
N PHE A 7 84.90 -58.17 -11.47
CA PHE A 7 85.09 -56.70 -11.47
C PHE A 7 85.73 -55.92 -12.67
N THR A 8 84.93 -54.93 -13.15
CA THR A 8 85.24 -53.52 -13.51
C THR A 8 85.49 -53.10 -14.97
N VAL A 9 84.48 -52.51 -15.67
CA VAL A 9 84.23 -51.07 -16.07
C VAL A 9 85.34 -50.50 -17.02
N VAL A 10 85.07 -49.95 -18.23
CA VAL A 10 84.58 -48.57 -18.55
C VAL A 10 84.51 -48.35 -20.11
N ILE A 11 83.37 -47.84 -20.63
CA ILE A 11 83.15 -46.91 -21.81
C ILE A 11 83.44 -47.43 -23.24
N PHE A 12 82.71 -47.13 -24.34
CA PHE A 12 81.42 -46.47 -24.68
C PHE A 12 81.07 -46.88 -26.14
N LEU A 13 79.79 -46.81 -26.51
CA LEU A 13 79.18 -46.48 -27.83
C LEU A 13 79.50 -47.36 -29.07
N ALA A 14 78.48 -48.12 -29.49
CA ALA A 14 78.11 -48.27 -30.91
C ALA A 14 76.61 -48.58 -31.01
N LEU A 15 75.90 -47.73 -31.75
CA LEU A 15 74.46 -47.69 -31.99
C LEU A 15 74.14 -48.56 -33.22
N THR A 16 73.19 -49.51 -33.11
CA THR A 16 72.54 -50.16 -34.27
C THR A 16 71.06 -50.38 -33.95
N ALA A 17 70.23 -50.12 -34.96
CA ALA A 17 68.79 -49.86 -34.91
C ALA A 17 67.95 -51.08 -34.47
N LEU A 18 67.06 -50.83 -33.52
CA LEU A 18 65.86 -51.61 -33.22
C LEU A 18 64.66 -50.83 -33.78
N THR A 19 63.86 -51.47 -34.63
CA THR A 19 62.57 -50.96 -35.07
C THR A 19 61.60 -50.99 -33.89
N ASN A 20 61.22 -49.81 -33.40
CA ASN A 20 60.09 -49.67 -32.48
C ASN A 20 58.80 -49.82 -33.28
N SER A 21 58.20 -51.00 -33.24
CA SER A 21 56.77 -51.16 -33.51
C SER A 21 56.06 -50.69 -32.24
N VAL A 22 55.49 -49.48 -32.27
CA VAL A 22 54.53 -49.06 -31.25
C VAL A 22 53.29 -49.93 -31.48
N ALA A 23 53.05 -50.89 -30.59
CA ALA A 23 51.76 -51.56 -30.54
C ALA A 23 50.78 -50.57 -29.91
N PHE A 24 49.85 -50.05 -30.71
CA PHE A 24 48.70 -49.33 -30.16
C PHE A 24 47.89 -50.31 -29.29
N ALA A 25 47.41 -49.82 -28.15
CA ALA A 25 46.48 -50.58 -27.31
C ALA A 25 45.24 -50.95 -28.12
N ILE A 26 44.58 -52.04 -27.74
CA ILE A 26 43.23 -52.40 -28.20
C ILE A 26 42.35 -51.14 -28.20
N THR A 27 41.77 -50.75 -29.33
CA THR A 27 41.00 -49.50 -29.47
C THR A 27 39.50 -49.77 -29.43
N PRO A 28 38.86 -49.74 -28.24
CA PRO A 28 37.42 -49.98 -28.12
C PRO A 28 36.60 -48.82 -28.71
N VAL A 29 37.10 -47.58 -28.64
CA VAL A 29 36.51 -46.40 -29.28
C VAL A 29 37.34 -46.03 -30.51
N PHE A 30 36.71 -45.90 -31.67
CA PHE A 30 37.40 -45.74 -32.95
C PHE A 30 36.56 -45.01 -34.01
N ILE A 31 37.23 -44.48 -35.05
CA ILE A 31 36.61 -43.85 -36.21
C ILE A 31 35.98 -44.94 -37.09
N ASN A 32 34.68 -44.84 -37.33
CA ASN A 32 33.86 -45.89 -37.93
C ASN A 32 33.47 -45.66 -39.40
N GLU A 33 33.24 -44.39 -39.75
CA GLU A 33 32.72 -43.97 -41.05
C GLU A 33 33.21 -42.54 -41.37
N ILE A 34 33.63 -42.27 -42.62
CA ILE A 34 34.18 -40.97 -43.06
C ILE A 34 33.59 -40.59 -44.42
N HIS A 35 33.11 -39.36 -44.57
CA HIS A 35 32.77 -38.75 -45.86
C HIS A 35 33.46 -37.39 -46.01
N TYR A 36 34.27 -37.21 -47.06
CA TYR A 36 35.10 -36.02 -47.30
C TYR A 36 35.19 -35.54 -48.78
N ASP A 37 34.78 -36.33 -49.79
CA ASP A 37 34.81 -35.88 -51.21
C ASP A 37 33.64 -36.46 -52.03
N ASN A 38 32.96 -35.64 -52.85
CA ASN A 38 31.91 -36.10 -53.77
C ASN A 38 31.70 -35.25 -55.04
N VAL A 39 30.78 -35.68 -55.93
CA VAL A 39 30.43 -35.03 -57.23
C VAL A 39 29.98 -33.55 -57.12
N SER A 40 29.82 -33.01 -55.91
CA SER A 40 29.37 -31.64 -55.65
C SER A 40 30.46 -30.80 -54.97
N THR A 41 30.08 -29.92 -54.04
CA THR A 41 30.98 -29.10 -53.21
C THR A 41 31.20 -29.77 -51.86
N ASP A 42 31.45 -31.09 -51.86
CA ASP A 42 31.60 -31.91 -50.65
C ASP A 42 30.41 -31.75 -49.70
N GLN A 43 29.21 -32.08 -50.20
CA GLN A 43 27.97 -32.02 -49.40
C GLN A 43 27.85 -33.24 -48.47
N GLY A 44 27.56 -32.99 -47.19
CA GLY A 44 27.26 -34.04 -46.21
C GLY A 44 28.48 -34.63 -45.53
N GLU A 45 29.61 -33.91 -45.52
CA GLU A 45 30.84 -34.34 -44.84
C GLU A 45 30.58 -34.62 -43.37
N ALA A 46 31.06 -35.79 -42.92
CA ALA A 46 30.89 -36.24 -41.55
C ALA A 46 31.94 -37.29 -41.19
N ILE A 47 32.21 -37.38 -39.90
CA ILE A 47 33.03 -38.43 -39.29
C ILE A 47 32.18 -39.10 -38.22
N GLU A 48 32.14 -40.43 -38.20
CA GLU A 48 31.47 -41.21 -37.17
C GLU A 48 32.47 -41.90 -36.25
N ILE A 49 32.16 -41.91 -34.96
CA ILE A 49 32.88 -42.64 -33.92
C ILE A 49 32.02 -43.84 -33.49
N ALA A 50 32.61 -45.01 -33.33
CA ALA A 50 31.99 -46.19 -32.72
C ALA A 50 32.72 -46.58 -31.45
N GLY A 51 32.01 -47.20 -30.51
CA GLY A 51 32.60 -47.76 -29.29
C GLY A 51 31.58 -48.43 -28.38
N PRO A 52 31.99 -48.93 -27.21
CA PRO A 52 31.08 -49.56 -26.27
C PRO A 52 29.93 -48.61 -25.90
N ALA A 53 28.71 -49.14 -25.87
CA ALA A 53 27.56 -48.39 -25.42
C ALA A 53 27.75 -47.94 -23.96
N GLY A 54 27.30 -46.73 -23.64
CA GLY A 54 27.55 -46.08 -22.35
C GLY A 54 28.85 -45.29 -22.27
N THR A 55 29.73 -45.37 -23.29
CA THR A 55 30.93 -44.52 -23.33
C THR A 55 30.53 -43.05 -23.47
N ASP A 56 30.92 -42.22 -22.49
CA ASP A 56 30.83 -40.76 -22.58
C ASP A 56 32.00 -40.19 -23.38
N LEU A 57 31.68 -39.49 -24.46
CA LEU A 57 32.64 -38.84 -25.33
C LEU A 57 32.91 -37.38 -24.92
N THR A 58 32.31 -36.90 -23.83
CA THR A 58 32.57 -35.54 -23.29
C THR A 58 34.05 -35.34 -23.01
N GLY A 59 34.64 -34.37 -23.71
CA GLY A 59 36.06 -34.03 -23.61
C GLY A 59 36.99 -34.79 -24.57
N TRP A 60 36.50 -35.78 -25.32
CA TRP A 60 37.23 -36.36 -26.45
C TRP A 60 37.30 -35.35 -27.60
N SER A 61 38.18 -35.57 -28.58
CA SER A 61 38.22 -34.71 -29.77
C SER A 61 38.61 -35.42 -31.06
N LEU A 62 38.07 -34.92 -32.18
CA LEU A 62 38.53 -35.18 -33.54
C LEU A 62 39.40 -34.00 -34.00
N VAL A 63 40.66 -34.28 -34.33
CA VAL A 63 41.64 -33.26 -34.77
C VAL A 63 42.00 -33.52 -36.24
N LEU A 64 41.71 -32.56 -37.11
CA LEU A 64 41.94 -32.67 -38.55
C LEU A 64 43.29 -32.06 -38.95
N TYR A 65 44.06 -32.79 -39.75
CA TYR A 65 45.42 -32.45 -40.14
C TYR A 65 45.56 -32.32 -41.66
N ASN A 66 46.23 -31.25 -42.08
CA ASN A 66 46.61 -31.05 -43.47
C ASN A 66 47.97 -31.72 -43.72
N GLY A 67 48.03 -32.77 -44.52
CA GLY A 67 49.24 -33.55 -44.78
C GLY A 67 50.06 -33.06 -45.98
N SER A 68 49.70 -31.92 -46.58
CA SER A 68 50.55 -31.27 -47.57
C SER A 68 51.90 -30.89 -46.95
N SER A 69 52.97 -31.17 -47.69
CA SER A 69 54.37 -30.87 -47.30
C SER A 69 54.64 -29.41 -46.91
N SER A 70 53.72 -28.47 -47.21
CA SER A 70 53.81 -27.05 -46.84
C SER A 70 53.11 -26.66 -45.54
N SER A 71 52.26 -27.52 -44.95
CA SER A 71 51.47 -27.21 -43.74
C SER A 71 51.76 -28.21 -42.62
N LEU A 72 51.60 -29.52 -42.86
CA LEU A 72 51.75 -30.62 -41.89
C LEU A 72 51.05 -30.40 -40.53
N ALA A 73 50.09 -29.48 -40.45
CA ALA A 73 49.56 -28.93 -39.21
C ALA A 73 48.05 -29.14 -39.07
N VAL A 74 47.56 -29.04 -37.83
CA VAL A 74 46.12 -29.04 -37.49
C VAL A 74 45.41 -27.88 -38.18
N TYR A 75 44.29 -28.15 -38.83
CA TYR A 75 43.41 -27.10 -39.38
C TYR A 75 42.03 -27.03 -38.73
N ASP A 76 41.60 -28.10 -38.04
CA ASP A 76 40.36 -28.09 -37.28
C ASP A 76 40.44 -29.01 -36.04
N THR A 77 39.67 -28.70 -35.01
CA THR A 77 39.54 -29.52 -33.80
C THR A 77 38.11 -29.45 -33.30
N ARG A 78 37.46 -30.60 -33.26
CA ARG A 78 36.09 -30.76 -32.79
C ARG A 78 36.07 -31.53 -31.47
N VAL A 79 35.62 -30.89 -30.41
CA VAL A 79 35.38 -31.53 -29.11
C VAL A 79 34.08 -32.32 -29.19
N LEU A 80 34.13 -33.58 -28.78
CA LEU A 80 32.99 -34.48 -28.72
C LEU A 80 32.28 -34.35 -27.37
N ASN A 81 30.98 -34.63 -27.36
CA ASN A 81 30.15 -34.68 -26.17
C ASN A 81 29.03 -35.69 -26.34
N GLY A 82 28.54 -36.25 -25.23
CA GLY A 82 27.41 -37.17 -25.23
C GLY A 82 27.83 -38.63 -25.12
N ILE A 83 26.83 -39.49 -24.88
CA ILE A 83 27.01 -40.91 -24.57
C ILE A 83 26.63 -41.75 -25.79
N LEU A 84 27.47 -42.74 -26.12
CA LEU A 84 27.17 -43.73 -27.15
C LEU A 84 25.98 -44.60 -26.71
N LEU A 85 24.84 -44.49 -27.39
CA LEU A 85 23.66 -45.32 -27.13
C LEU A 85 23.86 -46.73 -27.70
N ASP A 86 23.35 -47.77 -27.03
CA ASP A 86 23.43 -49.14 -27.57
C ASP A 86 22.56 -49.29 -28.82
N LEU A 87 23.20 -49.48 -29.96
CA LEU A 87 22.55 -49.72 -31.26
C LEU A 87 22.65 -51.18 -31.69
N GLY A 88 23.36 -52.02 -30.92
CA GLY A 88 23.45 -53.46 -31.13
C GLY A 88 24.68 -54.09 -30.48
N ASN A 89 24.47 -55.19 -29.72
CA ASN A 89 25.50 -56.00 -29.07
C ASN A 89 26.45 -55.19 -28.15
N GLY A 90 25.94 -54.17 -27.45
CA GLY A 90 26.71 -53.39 -26.47
C GLY A 90 27.62 -52.33 -27.09
N PHE A 91 27.34 -51.91 -28.32
CA PHE A 91 28.10 -50.88 -29.04
C PHE A 91 27.17 -49.80 -29.60
N GLY A 92 27.66 -48.56 -29.60
CA GLY A 92 26.98 -47.39 -30.13
C GLY A 92 27.84 -46.64 -31.14
N VAL A 93 27.21 -45.72 -31.87
CA VAL A 93 27.90 -44.80 -32.78
C VAL A 93 27.45 -43.36 -32.57
N GLN A 94 28.33 -42.41 -32.86
CA GLN A 94 28.07 -40.97 -32.82
C GLN A 94 28.63 -40.29 -34.06
N ARG A 95 27.78 -39.52 -34.73
CA ARG A 95 28.10 -38.78 -35.95
C ARG A 95 28.46 -37.33 -35.63
N GLU A 96 29.54 -36.85 -36.25
CA GLU A 96 29.94 -35.45 -36.24
C GLU A 96 29.86 -34.83 -37.65
N ASP A 97 28.93 -33.88 -37.83
CA ASP A 97 28.70 -33.18 -39.09
C ASP A 97 29.68 -32.03 -39.32
N TYR A 98 30.27 -31.95 -40.51
CA TYR A 98 31.13 -30.84 -40.92
C TYR A 98 30.42 -29.95 -41.97
N PRO A 99 30.70 -28.63 -41.99
CA PRO A 99 30.26 -27.77 -43.08
C PRO A 99 30.83 -28.27 -44.42
N SER A 100 30.18 -27.96 -45.55
CA SER A 100 30.72 -28.29 -46.88
C SER A 100 32.11 -27.69 -47.15
N ASN A 101 33.03 -28.50 -47.65
CA ASN A 101 34.50 -28.29 -47.69
C ASN A 101 35.13 -28.13 -46.30
N GLY A 102 34.53 -28.74 -45.29
CA GLY A 102 34.99 -28.71 -43.90
C GLY A 102 36.07 -29.75 -43.62
N ILE A 103 36.08 -30.85 -44.38
CA ILE A 103 37.15 -31.85 -44.37
C ILE A 103 37.95 -31.68 -45.66
N GLN A 104 39.27 -31.57 -45.56
CA GLN A 104 40.11 -31.34 -46.72
C GLN A 104 40.28 -32.62 -47.55
N ASN A 105 40.24 -32.49 -48.88
CA ASN A 105 40.44 -33.56 -49.86
C ASN A 105 41.87 -33.57 -50.44
N GLY A 106 42.86 -33.18 -49.65
CA GLY A 106 44.28 -33.18 -50.02
C GLY A 106 44.93 -34.55 -49.86
N ALA A 107 45.80 -34.92 -50.81
CA ALA A 107 46.55 -36.16 -50.76
C ALA A 107 47.98 -35.95 -50.17
N PRO A 108 48.29 -36.46 -48.95
CA PRO A 108 47.38 -37.01 -47.94
C PRO A 108 46.88 -35.96 -46.93
N ASP A 109 45.73 -36.23 -46.29
CA ASP A 109 45.21 -35.52 -45.12
C ASP A 109 44.79 -36.57 -44.06
N ALA A 110 44.63 -36.15 -42.80
CA ALA A 110 44.43 -37.08 -41.68
C ALA A 110 43.47 -36.60 -40.60
N ILE A 111 42.96 -37.56 -39.82
CA ILE A 111 42.08 -37.39 -38.67
C ILE A 111 42.73 -38.09 -37.47
N ALA A 112 42.91 -37.36 -36.36
CA ALA A 112 43.28 -37.94 -35.08
C ALA A 112 42.07 -37.98 -34.14
N LEU A 113 41.78 -39.15 -33.59
CA LEU A 113 40.85 -39.32 -32.46
C LEU A 113 41.66 -39.25 -31.16
N VAL A 114 41.28 -38.35 -30.25
CA VAL A 114 42.02 -38.04 -29.03
C VAL A 114 41.11 -38.21 -27.81
N ASP A 115 41.60 -38.94 -26.80
CA ASP A 115 40.85 -39.17 -25.56
C ASP A 115 40.85 -37.93 -24.63
N VAL A 116 40.08 -37.99 -23.52
CA VAL A 116 39.96 -36.90 -22.54
C VAL A 116 41.28 -36.51 -21.86
N LEU A 117 42.27 -37.41 -21.86
CA LEU A 117 43.59 -37.17 -21.28
C LEU A 117 44.57 -36.56 -22.31
N GLY A 118 44.12 -36.35 -23.55
CA GLY A 118 44.92 -35.81 -24.63
C GLY A 118 45.75 -36.86 -25.38
N ASN A 119 45.54 -38.16 -25.16
CA ASN A 119 46.25 -39.21 -25.88
C ASN A 119 45.61 -39.48 -27.25
N VAL A 120 46.43 -39.68 -28.27
CA VAL A 120 45.96 -40.05 -29.61
C VAL A 120 45.60 -41.54 -29.65
N VAL A 121 44.31 -41.84 -29.78
CA VAL A 121 43.72 -43.17 -29.86
C VAL A 121 43.84 -43.74 -31.27
N GLN A 122 43.55 -42.94 -32.29
CA GLN A 122 43.79 -43.27 -33.69
C GLN A 122 44.33 -42.07 -34.44
N PHE A 123 45.23 -42.31 -35.39
CA PHE A 123 45.67 -41.29 -36.35
C PHE A 123 45.62 -41.86 -37.76
N LEU A 124 44.50 -41.63 -38.44
CA LEU A 124 44.17 -42.22 -39.73
C LEU A 124 44.32 -41.18 -40.83
N SER A 125 44.88 -41.56 -41.98
CA SER A 125 44.95 -40.72 -43.17
C SER A 125 44.33 -41.39 -44.38
N TYR A 126 43.98 -40.59 -45.38
CA TYR A 126 43.56 -41.06 -46.69
C TYR A 126 44.51 -40.53 -47.77
N GLU A 127 44.61 -41.27 -48.87
CA GLU A 127 45.46 -40.95 -50.03
C GLU A 127 46.97 -40.88 -49.74
N GLY A 128 47.42 -41.56 -48.69
CA GLY A 128 48.82 -41.68 -48.28
C GLY A 128 49.02 -41.42 -46.78
N SER A 129 50.27 -41.55 -46.30
CA SER A 129 50.65 -41.34 -44.89
C SER A 129 51.64 -40.19 -44.73
N PHE A 130 51.58 -39.46 -43.62
CA PHE A 130 52.57 -38.43 -43.27
C PHE A 130 52.83 -38.37 -41.76
N THR A 131 53.92 -37.72 -41.35
CA THR A 131 54.18 -37.42 -39.94
C THR A 131 53.65 -36.03 -39.61
N ALA A 132 52.77 -35.93 -38.61
CA ALA A 132 52.18 -34.68 -38.18
C ALA A 132 53.20 -33.73 -37.53
N LEU A 133 52.97 -32.44 -37.68
CA LEU A 133 53.69 -31.35 -37.05
C LEU A 133 52.70 -30.48 -36.24
N GLY A 134 52.77 -30.58 -34.92
CA GLY A 134 51.89 -29.90 -33.97
C GLY A 134 50.60 -30.66 -33.62
N GLY A 135 49.85 -30.11 -32.66
CA GLY A 135 48.64 -30.76 -32.11
C GLY A 135 48.92 -32.06 -31.36
N PRO A 136 47.87 -32.80 -30.95
CA PRO A 136 48.03 -34.04 -30.16
C PRO A 136 48.82 -35.15 -30.85
N ALA A 137 48.82 -35.20 -32.19
CA ALA A 137 49.57 -36.19 -32.98
C ALA A 137 50.98 -35.74 -33.39
N ASP A 138 51.55 -34.69 -32.78
CA ASP A 138 52.89 -34.18 -33.13
C ASP A 138 53.96 -35.29 -33.11
N GLY A 139 54.64 -35.48 -34.25
CA GLY A 139 55.66 -36.51 -34.42
C GLY A 139 55.14 -37.93 -34.67
N LEU A 140 53.82 -38.17 -34.64
CA LEU A 140 53.22 -39.45 -35.03
C LEU A 140 53.06 -39.54 -36.56
N THR A 141 53.31 -40.72 -37.12
CA THR A 141 53.01 -41.02 -38.54
C THR A 141 51.60 -41.60 -38.65
N SER A 142 50.77 -40.99 -39.51
CA SER A 142 49.40 -41.45 -39.77
C SER A 142 49.38 -42.84 -40.43
N VAL A 143 48.30 -43.58 -40.20
CA VAL A 143 48.02 -44.85 -40.86
C VAL A 143 47.08 -44.60 -42.04
N ASP A 144 47.57 -44.84 -43.26
CA ASP A 144 46.75 -44.74 -44.47
C ASP A 144 45.68 -45.84 -44.48
N ILE A 145 44.39 -45.45 -44.57
CA ILE A 145 43.25 -46.37 -44.60
C ILE A 145 43.19 -47.17 -45.93
N GLY A 146 43.96 -46.76 -46.95
CA GLY A 146 44.17 -47.52 -48.18
C GLY A 146 43.01 -47.46 -49.19
N ILE A 147 41.99 -46.69 -48.87
CA ILE A 147 40.85 -46.35 -49.74
C ILE A 147 40.61 -44.84 -49.70
N ALA A 148 39.98 -44.31 -50.74
CA ALA A 148 39.79 -42.88 -50.89
C ALA A 148 38.48 -42.60 -51.62
N GLU A 149 37.89 -41.45 -51.30
CA GLU A 149 36.81 -40.86 -52.10
C GLU A 149 37.40 -40.08 -53.27
N SER A 150 36.55 -39.65 -54.20
CA SER A 150 36.96 -38.79 -55.30
C SER A 150 35.83 -37.82 -55.63
N SER A 151 36.13 -36.78 -56.37
CA SER A 151 35.14 -35.91 -57.05
C SER A 151 34.13 -36.62 -57.98
N SER A 152 34.16 -37.97 -58.05
CA SER A 152 33.14 -38.81 -58.71
C SER A 152 32.30 -39.66 -57.75
N THR A 153 32.54 -39.61 -56.45
CA THR A 153 31.75 -40.28 -55.39
C THR A 153 30.34 -39.68 -55.33
N ALA A 154 29.31 -40.53 -55.26
CA ALA A 154 27.93 -40.06 -55.19
C ALA A 154 27.63 -39.35 -53.86
N VAL A 155 26.82 -38.28 -53.91
CA VAL A 155 26.31 -37.63 -52.69
C VAL A 155 25.48 -38.65 -51.92
N GLY A 156 25.73 -38.76 -50.60
CA GLY A 156 25.09 -39.73 -49.74
C GLY A 156 25.85 -41.05 -49.58
N SER A 157 27.10 -41.10 -50.04
CA SER A 157 28.01 -42.24 -49.81
C SER A 157 29.13 -41.87 -48.82
N SER A 158 29.79 -42.87 -48.23
CA SER A 158 30.89 -42.72 -47.29
C SER A 158 31.85 -43.91 -47.34
N LEU A 159 33.10 -43.71 -46.93
CA LEU A 159 34.01 -44.78 -46.56
C LEU A 159 33.58 -45.35 -45.21
N GLN A 160 33.48 -46.67 -45.08
CA GLN A 160 32.93 -47.30 -43.88
C GLN A 160 33.67 -48.59 -43.53
N LEU A 161 33.78 -48.89 -42.23
CA LEU A 161 34.36 -50.13 -41.71
C LEU A 161 33.40 -51.31 -41.90
N ASN A 162 33.92 -52.44 -42.38
CA ASN A 162 33.21 -53.72 -42.54
C ASN A 162 33.90 -54.83 -41.74
N GLY A 163 33.14 -55.81 -41.26
CA GLY A 163 33.69 -56.97 -40.53
C GLY A 163 32.86 -57.39 -39.32
N SER A 164 33.45 -58.23 -38.47
CA SER A 164 32.81 -58.72 -37.24
C SER A 164 33.83 -58.68 -36.10
N GLY A 165 33.53 -57.97 -35.01
CA GLY A 165 34.51 -57.73 -33.96
C GLY A 165 34.06 -56.78 -32.84
N SER A 166 34.98 -56.41 -31.95
CA SER A 166 34.72 -55.52 -30.80
C SER A 166 35.74 -54.39 -30.63
N VAL A 167 36.77 -54.35 -31.48
CA VAL A 167 37.79 -53.28 -31.51
C VAL A 167 38.08 -52.89 -32.96
N ALA A 168 38.69 -51.72 -33.19
CA ALA A 168 38.92 -51.21 -34.55
C ALA A 168 39.68 -52.19 -35.45
N GLU A 169 40.63 -52.93 -34.87
CA GLU A 169 41.52 -53.86 -35.59
C GLU A 169 40.80 -55.10 -36.16
N ASP A 170 39.58 -55.38 -35.69
CA ASP A 170 38.76 -56.48 -36.21
C ASP A 170 38.05 -56.12 -37.52
N PHE A 171 38.04 -54.83 -37.88
CA PHE A 171 37.34 -54.31 -39.04
C PHE A 171 38.29 -53.88 -40.15
N VAL A 172 37.78 -53.80 -41.37
CA VAL A 172 38.53 -53.40 -42.56
C VAL A 172 37.77 -52.29 -43.28
N TRP A 173 38.49 -51.20 -43.59
CA TRP A 173 37.96 -50.09 -44.39
C TRP A 173 37.52 -50.56 -45.78
N SER A 174 36.32 -50.14 -46.19
CA SER A 174 35.73 -50.49 -47.49
C SER A 174 35.38 -49.27 -48.35
N ALA A 175 35.51 -49.43 -49.67
CA ALA A 175 35.25 -48.37 -50.64
C ALA A 175 33.83 -47.79 -50.51
N SER A 176 33.63 -46.55 -50.96
CA SER A 176 32.41 -45.80 -50.68
C SER A 176 31.12 -46.55 -51.05
N ALA A 177 30.19 -46.60 -50.09
CA ALA A 177 28.82 -47.12 -50.25
C ALA A 177 27.83 -46.12 -49.62
N ASN A 178 26.52 -46.33 -49.77
CA ASN A 178 25.52 -45.47 -49.11
C ASN A 178 25.85 -45.33 -47.61
N HIS A 179 25.90 -44.10 -47.11
CA HIS A 179 26.31 -43.85 -45.73
C HIS A 179 25.31 -44.42 -44.73
N THR A 180 25.79 -44.76 -43.55
CA THR A 180 25.01 -45.30 -42.43
C THR A 180 25.05 -44.45 -41.19
N PHE A 181 25.67 -43.27 -41.26
CA PHE A 181 25.74 -42.29 -40.17
C PHE A 181 24.56 -42.28 -39.20
N GLY A 182 24.86 -42.50 -37.92
CA GLY A 182 23.90 -42.67 -36.82
C GLY A 182 23.39 -44.11 -36.64
N ALA A 183 23.89 -45.07 -37.41
CA ALA A 183 23.56 -46.48 -37.32
C ALA A 183 24.78 -47.37 -37.66
N ILE A 184 24.78 -48.61 -37.19
CA ILE A 184 25.84 -49.58 -37.47
C ILE A 184 25.96 -49.80 -38.99
N ASN A 185 27.19 -49.80 -39.51
CA ASN A 185 27.47 -49.99 -40.94
C ASN A 185 26.83 -51.29 -41.46
N THR A 186 26.30 -51.25 -42.68
CA THR A 186 25.45 -52.34 -43.22
C THR A 186 26.18 -53.70 -43.27
N SER A 187 27.51 -53.69 -43.43
CA SER A 187 28.36 -54.89 -43.47
C SER A 187 29.30 -55.01 -42.26
N GLN A 188 28.91 -54.39 -41.13
CA GLN A 188 29.59 -54.47 -39.85
C GLN A 188 28.71 -55.17 -38.81
N SER A 189 29.32 -55.94 -37.93
CA SER A 189 28.64 -56.59 -36.82
C SER A 189 29.52 -56.55 -35.58
N PHE A 190 28.97 -56.08 -34.47
CA PHE A 190 29.70 -56.07 -33.20
C PHE A 190 29.58 -57.44 -32.51
N THR A 191 30.71 -57.98 -32.03
CA THR A 191 30.78 -59.26 -31.29
C THR A 191 31.35 -59.03 -29.90
N GLY A 192 30.52 -58.53 -29.00
CA GLY A 192 30.77 -58.49 -27.57
C GLY A 192 29.51 -58.94 -26.84
N GLY A 193 29.62 -59.91 -25.94
CA GLY A 193 28.62 -60.04 -24.88
C GLY A 193 28.71 -58.78 -24.04
N THR A 194 27.57 -58.21 -23.66
CA THR A 194 27.49 -57.08 -22.73
C THR A 194 28.47 -57.31 -21.57
N PRO A 195 29.50 -56.45 -21.37
CA PRO A 195 30.05 -56.30 -20.03
C PRO A 195 28.88 -55.79 -19.20
N GLN A 196 28.33 -56.64 -18.34
CA GLN A 196 27.36 -56.19 -17.35
C GLN A 196 28.12 -55.25 -16.43
N LEU A 197 27.87 -53.94 -16.55
CA LEU A 197 28.40 -52.96 -15.62
C LEU A 197 27.67 -53.21 -14.30
N ILE A 198 28.37 -53.80 -13.34
CA ILE A 198 27.88 -54.05 -11.99
C ILE A 198 28.56 -53.02 -11.09
N LEU A 199 27.76 -52.17 -10.46
CA LEU A 199 28.24 -51.05 -9.63
C LEU A 199 27.73 -51.20 -8.20
N ILE A 200 28.49 -50.67 -7.26
CA ILE A 200 28.01 -50.37 -5.91
C ILE A 200 27.03 -49.21 -6.03
N ASN A 201 25.79 -49.39 -5.59
CA ASN A 201 24.68 -48.48 -5.84
C ASN A 201 24.22 -47.73 -4.59
N GLU A 202 24.28 -48.36 -3.43
CA GLU A 202 23.90 -47.79 -2.14
C GLU A 202 24.75 -48.43 -1.04
N LEU A 203 25.13 -47.65 -0.03
CA LEU A 203 25.86 -48.11 1.14
C LEU A 203 25.38 -47.36 2.37
N ASP A 204 25.17 -48.08 3.47
CA ASP A 204 24.81 -47.54 4.78
C ASP A 204 25.77 -48.14 5.81
N ALA A 205 26.67 -47.31 6.37
CA ALA A 205 27.77 -47.76 7.23
C ALA A 205 27.63 -47.39 8.71
N ASP A 206 26.74 -46.47 9.07
CA ASP A 206 26.46 -46.10 10.46
C ASP A 206 24.95 -46.04 10.69
N THR A 207 24.43 -46.89 11.58
CA THR A 207 22.98 -46.89 11.87
C THR A 207 22.73 -46.81 13.36
N ALA A 208 21.60 -46.22 13.73
CA ALA A 208 21.28 -45.95 15.14
C ALA A 208 21.53 -47.17 16.07
N GLY A 209 22.48 -47.03 16.98
CA GLY A 209 22.68 -47.95 18.10
C GLY A 209 23.86 -48.90 17.95
N SER A 210 23.61 -50.13 17.47
CA SER A 210 24.63 -51.18 17.37
C SER A 210 24.79 -51.71 15.95
N ASP A 211 24.57 -50.83 14.96
CA ASP A 211 24.81 -51.09 13.55
C ASP A 211 24.12 -52.37 13.05
N THR A 212 22.78 -52.36 13.14
CA THR A 212 21.92 -53.52 12.81
C THR A 212 21.21 -53.38 11.46
N LEU A 213 21.44 -52.27 10.75
CA LEU A 213 20.84 -51.95 9.46
C LEU A 213 21.88 -51.60 8.38
N GLU A 214 23.15 -51.93 8.59
CA GLU A 214 24.22 -51.69 7.62
C GLU A 214 24.05 -52.55 6.36
N PHE A 215 24.35 -52.00 5.20
CA PHE A 215 24.35 -52.74 3.93
C PHE A 215 25.23 -52.12 2.84
N VAL A 216 25.48 -52.93 1.83
CA VAL A 216 25.98 -52.55 0.51
C VAL A 216 25.06 -53.15 -0.54
N GLU A 217 24.54 -52.31 -1.43
CA GLU A 217 23.74 -52.72 -2.58
C GLU A 217 24.56 -52.67 -3.86
N LEU A 218 24.42 -53.70 -4.70
CA LEU A 218 24.90 -53.72 -6.06
C LEU A 218 23.76 -53.49 -7.04
N PHE A 219 24.04 -52.78 -8.14
CA PHE A 219 23.10 -52.57 -9.24
C PHE A 219 23.69 -52.96 -10.58
N ALA A 220 22.90 -53.70 -11.37
CA ALA A 220 23.22 -54.12 -12.74
C ALA A 220 21.91 -54.36 -13.53
N ALA A 221 22.00 -54.91 -14.75
CA ALA A 221 20.79 -55.33 -15.44
C ALA A 221 20.02 -56.41 -14.65
N ALA A 222 18.71 -56.52 -14.88
CA ALA A 222 17.87 -57.49 -14.19
C ALA A 222 18.36 -58.93 -14.38
N ASN A 223 18.42 -59.72 -13.29
CA ASN A 223 18.87 -61.11 -13.27
C ASN A 223 20.31 -61.32 -13.75
N THR A 224 21.20 -60.35 -13.49
CA THR A 224 22.63 -60.45 -13.78
C THR A 224 23.30 -61.46 -12.85
N ASP A 225 23.97 -62.46 -13.42
CA ASP A 225 24.79 -63.43 -12.68
C ASP A 225 26.01 -62.72 -12.08
N LEU A 226 26.20 -62.86 -10.77
CA LEU A 226 27.31 -62.26 -10.02
C LEU A 226 28.45 -63.25 -9.76
N SER A 227 28.38 -64.47 -10.32
CA SER A 227 29.40 -65.49 -10.13
C SER A 227 30.78 -65.05 -10.66
N GLY A 228 31.83 -65.36 -9.91
CA GLY A 228 33.20 -64.93 -10.17
C GLY A 228 33.51 -63.51 -9.72
N LEU A 229 32.64 -62.92 -8.89
CA LEU A 229 32.85 -61.61 -8.26
C LEU A 229 32.98 -61.73 -6.75
N VAL A 230 33.69 -60.78 -6.16
CA VAL A 230 33.89 -60.67 -4.71
C VAL A 230 33.76 -59.22 -4.28
N LEU A 231 33.00 -58.99 -3.20
CA LEU A 231 32.93 -57.69 -2.53
C LEU A 231 33.93 -57.68 -1.37
N VAL A 232 34.80 -56.67 -1.32
CA VAL A 232 35.95 -56.60 -0.41
C VAL A 232 35.91 -55.31 0.39
N PHE A 233 36.03 -55.41 1.71
CA PHE A 233 36.03 -54.26 2.60
C PHE A 233 37.44 -53.97 3.13
N TYR A 234 37.87 -52.73 3.04
CA TYR A 234 39.18 -52.23 3.45
C TYR A 234 39.06 -51.33 4.68
N ASN A 235 39.98 -51.51 5.63
CA ASN A 235 40.09 -50.68 6.81
C ASN A 235 41.08 -49.55 6.54
N GLY A 236 40.68 -48.28 6.57
CA GLY A 236 41.59 -47.17 6.23
C GLY A 236 42.64 -46.88 7.31
N SER A 237 42.41 -47.25 8.56
CA SER A 237 43.48 -47.13 9.57
C SER A 237 44.72 -48.00 9.28
N SER A 238 44.61 -48.99 8.39
CA SER A 238 45.68 -49.95 8.07
C SER A 238 45.85 -50.26 6.58
N ASP A 239 44.99 -49.76 5.70
CA ASP A 239 44.91 -50.07 4.27
C ASP A 239 44.89 -51.58 3.97
N THR A 240 44.19 -52.35 4.82
CA THR A 240 44.11 -53.81 4.67
C THR A 240 42.68 -54.32 4.63
N VAL A 241 42.49 -55.45 3.92
CA VAL A 241 41.21 -56.17 3.85
C VAL A 241 40.80 -56.63 5.25
N TYR A 242 39.57 -56.34 5.68
CA TYR A 242 39.01 -56.89 6.93
C TYR A 242 37.83 -57.85 6.71
N ALA A 243 37.18 -57.80 5.55
CA ALA A 243 36.16 -58.74 5.13
C ALA A 243 36.14 -58.91 3.60
N SER A 244 35.76 -60.08 3.13
CA SER A 244 35.50 -60.37 1.72
C SER A 244 34.35 -61.36 1.57
N PHE A 245 33.47 -61.10 0.60
CA PHE A 245 32.24 -61.86 0.38
C PHE A 245 32.18 -62.34 -1.06
N ASP A 246 32.20 -63.66 -1.23
CA ASP A 246 32.07 -64.33 -2.52
C ASP A 246 30.62 -64.27 -3.02
N LEU A 247 30.44 -63.86 -4.28
CA LEU A 247 29.13 -63.70 -4.92
C LEU A 247 28.78 -64.90 -5.83
N ASP A 248 29.57 -65.98 -5.78
CA ASP A 248 29.31 -67.21 -6.54
C ASP A 248 27.90 -67.77 -6.34
N GLY A 249 27.19 -67.93 -7.46
CA GLY A 249 25.81 -68.43 -7.49
C GLY A 249 24.74 -67.40 -7.13
N ALA A 250 25.11 -66.14 -6.90
CA ALA A 250 24.19 -65.03 -6.73
C ALA A 250 23.80 -64.39 -8.07
N SER A 251 22.65 -63.71 -8.09
CA SER A 251 22.21 -62.89 -9.22
C SER A 251 21.41 -61.69 -8.72
N THR A 252 21.48 -60.56 -9.43
CA THR A 252 20.57 -59.44 -9.17
C THR A 252 19.10 -59.84 -9.37
N ASP A 253 18.18 -59.10 -8.76
CA ASP A 253 16.75 -59.35 -8.88
C ASP A 253 16.16 -58.91 -10.24
N ALA A 254 14.83 -58.97 -10.38
CA ALA A 254 14.14 -58.57 -11.60
C ALA A 254 14.19 -57.06 -11.88
N GLN A 255 14.63 -56.26 -10.93
CA GLN A 255 14.78 -54.81 -11.00
C GLN A 255 16.25 -54.38 -11.12
N GLY A 256 17.20 -55.29 -10.89
CA GLY A 256 18.64 -55.06 -11.04
C GLY A 256 19.42 -54.97 -9.73
N TYR A 257 18.80 -55.19 -8.57
CA TYR A 257 19.42 -55.01 -7.25
C TYR A 257 19.97 -56.31 -6.67
N TYR A 258 21.04 -56.22 -5.88
CA TYR A 258 21.50 -57.29 -4.99
C TYR A 258 22.04 -56.70 -3.69
N VAL A 259 21.43 -57.03 -2.55
CA VAL A 259 21.71 -56.37 -1.26
C VAL A 259 22.48 -57.31 -0.33
N LEU A 260 23.67 -56.90 0.10
CA LEU A 260 24.45 -57.54 1.16
C LEU A 260 24.33 -56.69 2.43
N GLY A 261 23.79 -57.23 3.52
CA GLY A 261 23.48 -56.41 4.70
C GLY A 261 23.28 -57.21 5.98
N ASN A 262 22.94 -56.51 7.06
CA ASN A 262 22.48 -57.17 8.28
C ASN A 262 21.12 -57.86 8.11
N ALA A 263 20.74 -58.70 9.06
CA ALA A 263 19.50 -59.48 8.99
C ALA A 263 18.22 -58.63 9.04
N ALA A 264 18.29 -57.40 9.55
CA ALA A 264 17.14 -56.50 9.67
C ALA A 264 16.96 -55.57 8.45
N VAL A 265 17.93 -55.54 7.53
CA VAL A 265 17.86 -54.76 6.28
C VAL A 265 16.75 -55.33 5.39
N ALA A 266 15.88 -54.46 4.88
CA ALA A 266 14.83 -54.86 3.98
C ALA A 266 15.42 -55.35 2.64
N ASN A 267 14.84 -56.42 2.06
CA ASN A 267 15.28 -56.99 0.78
C ASN A 267 16.75 -57.49 0.76
N VAL A 268 17.32 -57.86 1.91
CA VAL A 268 18.68 -58.42 1.98
C VAL A 268 18.76 -59.81 1.33
N ASP A 269 19.70 -59.97 0.38
CA ASP A 269 19.97 -61.22 -0.34
C ASP A 269 21.07 -62.04 0.34
N PHE A 270 22.10 -61.36 0.87
CA PHE A 270 23.19 -61.97 1.63
C PHE A 270 23.33 -61.32 3.01
N VAL A 271 23.29 -62.14 4.07
CA VAL A 271 23.33 -61.64 5.44
C VAL A 271 24.73 -61.75 6.04
N PHE A 272 25.32 -60.61 6.44
CA PHE A 272 26.51 -60.54 7.30
C PHE A 272 26.13 -60.14 8.76
N PRO A 273 26.98 -60.43 9.75
CA PRO A 273 26.71 -60.09 11.16
C PRO A 273 26.54 -58.58 11.40
N ASP A 274 25.79 -58.20 12.44
CA ASP A 274 25.72 -56.79 12.91
C ASP A 274 27.13 -56.22 13.17
N ASN A 275 27.30 -54.91 12.94
CA ASN A 275 28.58 -54.19 13.10
C ASN A 275 29.69 -54.73 12.18
N THR A 276 29.36 -55.01 10.92
CA THR A 276 30.32 -55.49 9.92
C THR A 276 30.96 -54.34 9.16
N LEU A 277 30.20 -53.35 8.69
CA LEU A 277 30.81 -52.16 8.11
C LEU A 277 31.46 -51.36 9.25
N GLN A 278 32.45 -50.56 8.90
CA GLN A 278 33.17 -49.73 9.85
C GLN A 278 32.87 -48.28 9.54
N ASN A 279 32.60 -47.49 10.57
CA ASN A 279 32.14 -46.11 10.48
C ASN A 279 33.31 -45.13 10.27
N GLY A 280 34.54 -45.61 9.98
CA GLY A 280 35.72 -44.78 9.78
C GLY A 280 35.92 -44.43 8.31
N ALA A 281 37.02 -43.72 8.01
CA ALA A 281 37.52 -43.61 6.65
C ALA A 281 37.91 -45.01 6.14
N ASP A 282 37.02 -45.64 5.38
CA ASP A 282 37.07 -47.04 4.98
C ASP A 282 36.62 -47.18 3.51
N ALA A 283 36.72 -48.37 2.93
CA ALA A 283 36.28 -48.57 1.55
C ALA A 283 35.61 -49.91 1.29
N VAL A 284 34.67 -49.90 0.36
CA VAL A 284 34.08 -51.09 -0.25
C VAL A 284 34.47 -51.15 -1.71
N ALA A 285 34.99 -52.29 -2.15
CA ALA A 285 35.44 -52.49 -3.52
C ALA A 285 34.95 -53.83 -4.09
N LEU A 286 34.46 -53.79 -5.32
CA LEU A 286 33.98 -54.94 -6.08
C LEU A 286 35.08 -55.40 -7.05
N TYR A 287 35.47 -56.67 -6.98
CA TYR A 287 36.48 -57.25 -7.86
C TYR A 287 35.92 -58.44 -8.64
N GLN A 288 36.52 -58.70 -9.80
CA GLN A 288 36.47 -60.00 -10.46
C GLN A 288 37.50 -60.94 -9.80
N GLY A 289 37.02 -61.99 -9.14
CA GLY A 289 37.86 -62.91 -8.35
C GLY A 289 37.05 -63.70 -7.32
N ASP A 290 37.77 -64.37 -6.42
CA ASP A 290 37.20 -65.18 -5.33
C ASP A 290 37.62 -64.59 -3.98
N ALA A 291 36.79 -64.70 -2.94
CA ALA A 291 37.11 -64.26 -1.58
C ALA A 291 38.43 -64.85 -1.04
N ILE A 292 38.84 -66.03 -1.50
CA ILE A 292 40.14 -66.62 -1.12
C ILE A 292 41.35 -65.80 -1.57
N ASP A 293 41.20 -64.98 -2.61
CA ASP A 293 42.25 -64.08 -3.11
C ASP A 293 42.39 -62.81 -2.25
N PHE A 294 41.40 -62.53 -1.39
CA PHE A 294 41.34 -61.37 -0.48
C PHE A 294 41.23 -61.81 1.00
N PRO A 295 42.23 -62.50 1.56
CA PRO A 295 42.23 -62.87 2.97
C PRO A 295 42.40 -61.64 3.88
N ASN A 296 41.79 -61.69 5.06
CA ASN A 296 41.93 -60.63 6.06
C ASN A 296 43.41 -60.29 6.36
N GLY A 297 43.72 -58.99 6.39
CA GLY A 297 45.06 -58.45 6.55
C GLY A 297 45.87 -58.33 5.27
N LEU A 298 45.31 -58.69 4.10
CA LEU A 298 45.93 -58.40 2.80
C LEU A 298 45.95 -56.89 2.56
N SER A 299 47.12 -56.35 2.19
CA SER A 299 47.24 -54.94 1.81
C SER A 299 46.40 -54.60 0.58
N LEU A 300 46.01 -53.32 0.49
CA LEU A 300 45.28 -52.73 -0.62
C LEU A 300 45.67 -53.27 -2.00
N VAL A 301 44.67 -53.72 -2.77
CA VAL A 301 44.86 -54.33 -4.09
C VAL A 301 44.31 -53.42 -5.16
N VAL A 302 45.21 -52.75 -5.90
CA VAL A 302 44.84 -52.01 -7.11
C VAL A 302 45.25 -52.85 -8.31
N SER A 303 44.28 -53.37 -9.06
CA SER A 303 44.56 -54.26 -10.18
C SER A 303 43.51 -54.12 -11.28
N SER A 304 43.77 -54.73 -12.45
CA SER A 304 42.81 -54.77 -13.56
C SER A 304 41.55 -55.59 -13.26
N SER A 305 41.47 -56.27 -12.11
CA SER A 305 40.25 -56.97 -11.69
C SER A 305 39.33 -56.11 -10.81
N LEU A 306 39.73 -54.90 -10.42
CA LEU A 306 38.85 -53.95 -9.73
C LEU A 306 37.76 -53.48 -10.70
N LEU A 307 36.49 -53.64 -10.30
CA LEU A 307 35.32 -53.31 -11.12
C LEU A 307 34.63 -52.03 -10.66
N ASP A 308 34.51 -51.80 -9.36
CA ASP A 308 33.95 -50.57 -8.77
C ASP A 308 34.43 -50.40 -7.33
N ALA A 309 34.41 -49.19 -6.80
CA ALA A 309 34.74 -48.91 -5.40
C ALA A 309 34.07 -47.62 -4.90
N VAL A 310 33.82 -47.59 -3.59
CA VAL A 310 33.41 -46.40 -2.83
C VAL A 310 34.33 -46.29 -1.62
N VAL A 311 34.95 -45.12 -1.45
CA VAL A 311 35.69 -44.77 -0.23
C VAL A 311 34.79 -43.83 0.55
N TYR A 312 34.48 -44.17 1.79
CA TYR A 312 33.47 -43.49 2.60
C TYR A 312 33.97 -43.19 4.02
N ASP A 313 33.28 -42.31 4.73
CA ASP A 313 33.48 -42.03 6.15
C ASP A 313 32.20 -41.55 6.86
N THR A 314 32.29 -41.27 8.16
CA THR A 314 31.18 -40.71 8.97
C THR A 314 31.58 -39.44 9.74
N GLY A 315 32.27 -38.54 9.04
CA GLY A 315 32.82 -37.28 9.56
C GLY A 315 34.32 -37.31 9.85
N ASP A 316 35.04 -38.27 9.26
CA ASP A 316 36.50 -38.41 9.39
C ASP A 316 37.26 -37.64 8.29
N ALA A 317 38.60 -37.60 8.38
CA ALA A 317 39.42 -37.00 7.32
C ALA A 317 39.69 -38.00 6.19
N ASP A 318 39.76 -37.52 4.94
CA ASP A 318 40.06 -38.31 3.74
C ASP A 318 41.27 -39.25 3.92
N ASP A 319 41.07 -40.53 3.63
CA ASP A 319 42.15 -41.52 3.53
C ASP A 319 42.76 -41.52 2.12
N ILE A 320 43.86 -40.79 1.99
CA ILE A 320 44.57 -40.60 0.71
C ILE A 320 45.07 -41.93 0.11
N ASP A 321 45.38 -42.93 0.94
CA ASP A 321 45.91 -44.20 0.48
C ASP A 321 44.78 -45.10 -0.08
N LEU A 322 43.55 -44.99 0.44
CA LEU A 322 42.37 -45.66 -0.12
C LEU A 322 41.80 -44.99 -1.39
N LEU A 323 41.95 -43.67 -1.56
CA LEU A 323 41.48 -42.95 -2.76
C LEU A 323 42.02 -43.50 -4.08
N VAL A 324 43.11 -44.26 -4.06
CA VAL A 324 43.66 -44.94 -5.26
C VAL A 324 42.72 -46.00 -5.84
N LEU A 325 41.70 -46.44 -5.10
CA LEU A 325 40.63 -47.31 -5.59
C LEU A 325 39.65 -46.57 -6.52
N LEU A 326 39.61 -45.25 -6.45
CA LEU A 326 38.67 -44.42 -7.19
C LEU A 326 39.25 -43.90 -8.50
N ALA A 327 38.38 -43.37 -9.36
CA ALA A 327 38.83 -42.62 -10.53
C ALA A 327 39.57 -41.34 -10.10
N ALA A 328 40.50 -40.87 -10.92
CA ALA A 328 41.36 -39.75 -10.57
C ALA A 328 40.55 -38.47 -10.29
N GLY A 329 40.62 -37.96 -9.06
CA GLY A 329 39.94 -36.73 -8.64
C GLY A 329 38.61 -36.94 -7.93
N GLU A 330 38.17 -38.19 -7.76
CA GLU A 330 36.95 -38.52 -7.02
C GLU A 330 37.17 -38.42 -5.50
N PRO A 331 36.18 -37.91 -4.74
CA PRO A 331 36.31 -37.70 -3.30
C PRO A 331 35.98 -38.97 -2.49
N GLN A 332 36.49 -39.02 -1.25
CA GLN A 332 35.88 -39.84 -0.20
C GLN A 332 34.52 -39.21 0.16
N VAL A 333 33.49 -40.04 0.36
CA VAL A 333 32.12 -39.56 0.62
C VAL A 333 31.73 -39.70 2.10
N ASP A 334 31.27 -38.62 2.69
CA ASP A 334 30.91 -38.53 4.11
C ASP A 334 29.41 -38.81 4.31
N GLU A 335 29.09 -39.90 5.00
CA GLU A 335 27.72 -40.29 5.38
C GLU A 335 27.08 -39.32 6.39
N ASP A 336 27.88 -38.60 7.17
CA ASP A 336 27.42 -37.61 8.15
C ASP A 336 27.39 -36.18 7.60
N ALA A 337 27.56 -35.97 6.30
CA ALA A 337 27.62 -34.61 5.75
C ALA A 337 26.35 -33.77 6.00
N ASN A 338 25.20 -34.42 6.22
CA ASN A 338 23.92 -33.79 6.62
C ASN A 338 23.68 -33.76 8.14
N GLY A 339 24.59 -34.29 8.96
CA GLY A 339 24.41 -34.46 10.41
C GLY A 339 23.35 -35.49 10.80
N ASN A 340 23.08 -36.46 9.92
CA ASN A 340 22.00 -37.44 10.05
C ASN A 340 22.43 -38.87 9.69
N LYS A 341 23.71 -39.22 9.92
CA LYS A 341 24.25 -40.55 9.57
C LYS A 341 23.41 -41.73 10.08
N ASP A 342 22.78 -41.61 11.25
CA ASP A 342 21.89 -42.65 11.83
C ASP A 342 20.72 -43.09 10.91
N PHE A 343 20.35 -42.26 9.92
CA PHE A 343 19.14 -42.44 9.10
C PHE A 343 19.33 -42.14 7.60
N ASP A 344 20.52 -41.70 7.17
CA ASP A 344 20.85 -41.43 5.77
C ASP A 344 21.84 -42.50 5.29
N ALA A 345 21.74 -42.87 4.01
CA ALA A 345 22.67 -43.76 3.33
C ALA A 345 23.30 -43.04 2.13
N LEU A 346 24.49 -43.49 1.75
CA LEU A 346 25.20 -43.05 0.55
C LEU A 346 24.56 -43.69 -0.69
N GLN A 347 23.80 -42.92 -1.46
CA GLN A 347 23.09 -43.37 -2.65
C GLN A 347 23.74 -42.85 -3.95
N ARG A 348 24.10 -43.74 -4.88
CA ARG A 348 24.55 -43.38 -6.23
C ARG A 348 23.41 -42.75 -7.03
N CYS A 349 23.63 -41.55 -7.57
CA CYS A 349 22.57 -40.75 -8.18
C CYS A 349 22.76 -40.41 -9.67
N PRO A 350 21.81 -40.80 -10.56
CA PRO A 350 20.77 -41.83 -10.38
C PRO A 350 21.35 -43.26 -10.26
N ASN A 351 20.51 -44.27 -10.00
CA ASN A 351 20.96 -45.68 -9.90
C ASN A 351 21.85 -46.09 -11.08
N GLY A 352 22.99 -46.70 -10.77
CA GLY A 352 23.97 -47.16 -11.77
C GLY A 352 24.63 -46.06 -12.62
N SER A 353 24.56 -44.78 -12.22
CA SER A 353 25.20 -43.66 -12.92
C SER A 353 26.70 -43.50 -12.58
N GLY A 354 27.41 -42.66 -13.32
CA GLY A 354 28.81 -42.31 -13.08
C GLY A 354 29.81 -43.39 -13.51
N GLY A 355 29.45 -44.67 -13.41
CA GLY A 355 30.40 -45.75 -13.71
C GLY A 355 31.40 -46.01 -12.60
N ALA A 356 32.36 -46.87 -12.90
CA ALA A 356 33.28 -47.46 -11.92
C ALA A 356 34.18 -46.42 -11.23
N GLY A 357 34.23 -46.48 -9.90
CA GLY A 357 35.10 -45.68 -9.05
C GLY A 357 34.74 -44.20 -8.96
N GLN A 358 33.55 -43.80 -9.42
CA GLN A 358 33.05 -42.43 -9.25
C GLN A 358 32.24 -42.31 -7.98
N SER A 359 32.81 -41.67 -6.96
CA SER A 359 32.14 -41.46 -5.67
C SER A 359 31.43 -40.10 -5.60
N SER A 360 31.81 -39.12 -6.44
CA SER A 360 31.15 -37.81 -6.51
C SER A 360 29.69 -37.85 -6.95
N VAL A 361 29.24 -38.98 -7.51
CA VAL A 361 27.83 -39.21 -7.88
C VAL A 361 26.97 -39.71 -6.71
N PHE A 362 27.56 -39.98 -5.54
CA PHE A 362 26.80 -40.37 -4.35
C PHE A 362 26.23 -39.14 -3.62
N ALA A 363 25.03 -39.29 -3.07
CA ALA A 363 24.33 -38.27 -2.28
C ALA A 363 23.59 -38.92 -1.11
N LEU A 364 23.35 -38.14 -0.05
CA LEU A 364 22.72 -38.62 1.19
C LEU A 364 21.20 -38.54 1.13
N PHE A 365 20.54 -39.67 1.33
CA PHE A 365 19.09 -39.78 1.46
C PHE A 365 18.71 -40.95 2.36
N ALA A 366 17.45 -41.02 2.79
CA ALA A 366 16.96 -42.15 3.58
C ALA A 366 17.13 -43.49 2.82
N PRO A 367 17.61 -44.57 3.48
CA PRO A 367 18.01 -45.81 2.83
C PRO A 367 16.91 -46.51 2.04
N THR A 368 17.26 -47.05 0.87
CA THR A 368 16.35 -47.68 -0.10
C THR A 368 16.75 -49.09 -0.55
N PRO A 369 17.21 -50.00 0.32
CA PRO A 369 17.73 -51.31 -0.10
C PRO A 369 16.68 -52.10 -0.90
N GLY A 370 17.09 -52.59 -2.07
CA GLY A 370 16.29 -53.31 -3.05
C GLY A 370 15.28 -52.45 -3.81
N ARG A 371 15.49 -51.12 -3.86
CA ARG A 371 14.61 -50.15 -4.53
C ARG A 371 15.42 -49.05 -5.19
N ALA A 372 14.73 -48.23 -5.98
CA ALA A 372 15.38 -47.09 -6.63
C ALA A 372 15.80 -46.02 -5.61
N ASN A 373 17.07 -45.61 -5.68
CA ASN A 373 17.61 -44.46 -4.96
C ASN A 373 16.73 -43.21 -5.15
N LEU A 374 16.60 -42.41 -4.09
CA LEU A 374 15.61 -41.33 -3.99
C LEU A 374 15.94 -40.13 -4.89
N CYS A 375 17.22 -39.91 -5.21
CA CYS A 375 17.80 -38.95 -6.15
C CYS A 375 16.80 -37.96 -6.81
N GLN A 376 16.29 -37.02 -6.02
CA GLN A 376 15.58 -35.86 -6.56
C GLN A 376 16.61 -34.81 -6.94
N SER A 377 16.42 -34.13 -8.09
CA SER A 377 17.18 -32.92 -8.40
C SER A 377 17.12 -31.98 -7.20
N ALA A 378 18.26 -31.45 -6.76
CA ALA A 378 18.30 -30.46 -5.68
C ALA A 378 17.22 -29.42 -5.94
N LEU A 379 16.28 -29.28 -5.00
CA LEU A 379 15.22 -28.30 -5.13
C LEU A 379 15.87 -26.91 -5.18
N THR A 380 15.83 -26.26 -6.33
CA THR A 380 16.30 -24.87 -6.45
C THR A 380 15.27 -23.96 -5.78
N LEU A 381 15.61 -23.44 -4.60
CA LEU A 381 14.85 -22.38 -3.95
C LEU A 381 15.23 -21.03 -4.55
N THR A 382 14.23 -20.21 -4.83
CA THR A 382 14.39 -18.79 -5.09
C THR A 382 14.21 -18.08 -3.75
N PRO A 383 15.20 -17.32 -3.24
CA PRO A 383 15.02 -16.52 -2.04
C PRO A 383 13.90 -15.49 -2.21
N ILE A 384 13.18 -15.16 -1.14
CA ILE A 384 12.04 -14.24 -1.23
C ILE A 384 12.47 -12.83 -1.65
N TYR A 385 13.62 -12.35 -1.15
CA TYR A 385 14.18 -11.06 -1.55
C TYR A 385 14.57 -10.99 -3.03
N ASP A 386 14.90 -12.12 -3.68
CA ASP A 386 15.12 -12.18 -5.13
C ASP A 386 13.80 -12.18 -5.91
N VAL A 387 12.71 -12.68 -5.32
CA VAL A 387 11.35 -12.57 -5.89
C VAL A 387 10.87 -11.13 -5.83
N GLN A 388 11.02 -10.44 -4.70
CA GLN A 388 10.67 -9.03 -4.57
C GLN A 388 11.57 -8.14 -5.45
N GLY A 389 12.89 -8.27 -5.29
CA GLY A 389 13.86 -7.37 -5.90
C GLY A 389 13.93 -6.01 -5.17
N SER A 390 14.56 -5.03 -5.82
CA SER A 390 14.75 -3.66 -5.28
C SER A 390 13.96 -2.57 -6.02
N ASP A 391 13.22 -2.95 -7.05
CA ASP A 391 12.35 -2.07 -7.83
C ASP A 391 10.89 -2.33 -7.42
N VAL A 392 9.97 -1.43 -7.78
CA VAL A 392 8.51 -1.53 -7.49
C VAL A 392 7.77 -2.67 -8.19
N ALA A 393 8.49 -3.52 -8.92
CA ALA A 393 7.93 -4.66 -9.63
C ALA A 393 9.00 -5.73 -9.77
N SER A 394 8.60 -6.99 -9.59
CA SER A 394 9.52 -8.11 -9.67
C SER A 394 10.09 -8.32 -11.08
N LEU A 395 11.38 -8.61 -11.18
CA LEU A 395 12.01 -9.08 -12.43
C LEU A 395 11.64 -10.52 -12.78
N LEU A 396 10.97 -11.24 -11.87
CA LEU A 396 10.58 -12.63 -12.04
C LEU A 396 9.10 -12.81 -12.41
N VAL A 397 8.35 -11.74 -12.69
CA VAL A 397 6.95 -11.81 -13.12
C VAL A 397 6.75 -12.81 -14.27
N GLY A 398 5.77 -13.70 -14.10
CA GLY A 398 5.46 -14.79 -15.03
C GLY A 398 6.35 -16.03 -14.89
N THR A 399 7.37 -15.99 -14.03
CA THR A 399 8.23 -17.13 -13.72
C THR A 399 7.63 -17.99 -12.62
N THR A 400 7.75 -19.32 -12.73
CA THR A 400 7.42 -20.22 -11.64
C THR A 400 8.64 -20.38 -10.74
N VAL A 401 8.47 -20.08 -9.45
CA VAL A 401 9.51 -20.16 -8.42
C VAL A 401 9.10 -21.15 -7.34
N THR A 402 10.08 -21.65 -6.59
CA THR A 402 9.83 -22.32 -5.31
C THR A 402 10.51 -21.53 -4.20
N VAL A 403 9.75 -21.09 -3.21
CA VAL A 403 10.23 -20.30 -2.07
C VAL A 403 9.97 -21.04 -0.76
N GLU A 404 10.72 -20.69 0.28
CA GLU A 404 10.45 -21.10 1.66
C GLU A 404 10.42 -19.88 2.57
N GLY A 405 9.57 -19.91 3.59
CA GLY A 405 9.48 -18.85 4.58
C GLY A 405 8.57 -19.21 5.74
N VAL A 406 8.60 -18.40 6.79
CA VAL A 406 7.71 -18.54 7.96
C VAL A 406 6.47 -17.69 7.73
N VAL A 407 5.30 -18.29 7.94
CA VAL A 407 4.00 -17.62 7.88
C VAL A 407 3.94 -16.55 8.97
N THR A 408 3.75 -15.30 8.57
CA THR A 408 3.70 -14.14 9.48
C THR A 408 2.29 -13.60 9.67
N GLY A 409 1.38 -13.86 8.72
CA GLY A 409 -0.04 -13.53 8.81
C GLY A 409 -0.87 -14.48 7.95
N ASP A 410 -1.92 -15.05 8.54
CA ASP A 410 -2.88 -15.93 7.87
C ASP A 410 -4.19 -15.18 7.59
N PHE A 411 -4.52 -15.09 6.30
CA PHE A 411 -5.70 -14.43 5.73
C PHE A 411 -6.40 -15.34 4.69
N GLN A 412 -6.31 -16.66 4.85
CA GLN A 412 -6.92 -17.62 3.94
C GLN A 412 -8.45 -17.72 4.14
N ASP A 413 -9.19 -18.13 3.11
CA ASP A 413 -10.64 -18.41 3.21
C ASP A 413 -10.87 -19.72 4.00
N GLY A 414 -11.61 -19.67 5.12
CA GLY A 414 -11.95 -20.86 5.90
C GLY A 414 -12.37 -20.64 7.37
N VAL A 415 -12.59 -21.73 8.09
CA VAL A 415 -13.01 -21.73 9.52
C VAL A 415 -11.86 -21.35 10.47
N ASN A 416 -10.64 -21.18 9.95
CA ASN A 416 -9.40 -20.94 10.69
C ASN A 416 -8.63 -19.67 10.26
N GLY A 417 -9.08 -18.94 9.23
CA GLY A 417 -8.51 -17.65 8.86
C GLY A 417 -8.54 -16.70 10.06
N SER A 418 -7.36 -16.40 10.61
CA SER A 418 -7.28 -15.77 11.93
C SER A 418 -7.42 -14.24 11.91
N HIS A 419 -7.16 -13.60 10.77
CA HIS A 419 -7.04 -12.14 10.68
C HIS A 419 -7.86 -11.48 9.55
N GLY A 420 -8.57 -12.26 8.74
CA GLY A 420 -9.36 -11.77 7.61
C GLY A 420 -9.47 -12.84 6.51
N ASP A 421 -9.87 -12.40 5.32
CA ASP A 421 -10.00 -13.23 4.12
C ASP A 421 -9.48 -12.43 2.91
N LEU A 422 -8.19 -12.62 2.62
CA LEU A 422 -7.49 -12.12 1.46
C LEU A 422 -7.26 -13.20 0.39
N ASN A 423 -7.83 -14.41 0.57
CA ASN A 423 -7.53 -15.60 -0.21
C ASN A 423 -6.02 -15.94 -0.26
N GLY A 424 -5.33 -15.79 0.88
CA GLY A 424 -3.89 -16.02 0.94
C GLY A 424 -3.27 -15.77 2.29
N PHE A 425 -1.94 -15.79 2.36
CA PHE A 425 -1.18 -15.59 3.59
C PHE A 425 0.18 -14.96 3.30
N PHE A 426 0.80 -14.35 4.30
CA PHE A 426 2.13 -13.77 4.18
C PHE A 426 3.19 -14.72 4.70
N ILE A 427 4.30 -14.86 3.97
CA ILE A 427 5.51 -15.52 4.46
C ILE A 427 6.69 -14.56 4.42
N GLN A 428 7.67 -14.79 5.28
CA GLN A 428 8.90 -14.02 5.30
C GLN A 428 10.11 -14.95 5.47
N ASP A 429 11.20 -14.63 4.77
CA ASP A 429 12.48 -15.31 4.91
C ASP A 429 13.01 -15.15 6.35
N GLU A 430 13.48 -16.23 6.95
CA GLU A 430 13.98 -16.23 8.33
C GLU A 430 15.33 -15.53 8.47
N MET A 431 16.16 -15.62 7.42
CA MET A 431 17.51 -15.07 7.40
C MET A 431 17.54 -13.71 6.70
N GLY A 432 16.73 -13.56 5.65
CA GLY A 432 16.75 -12.38 4.78
C GLY A 432 18.10 -12.14 4.11
N ASP A 433 18.25 -10.98 3.47
CA ASP A 433 19.51 -10.57 2.80
C ASP A 433 20.26 -9.41 3.51
N ASP A 434 19.71 -8.91 4.63
CA ASP A 434 20.20 -7.73 5.37
C ASP A 434 20.30 -6.44 4.52
N LEU A 435 19.59 -6.35 3.38
CA LEU A 435 19.57 -5.17 2.52
C LEU A 435 18.32 -4.32 2.78
N ALA A 436 18.52 -3.06 3.16
CA ALA A 436 17.41 -2.13 3.39
C ALA A 436 16.62 -1.74 2.13
N THR A 437 17.03 -2.22 0.95
CA THR A 437 16.46 -1.89 -0.36
C THR A 437 15.57 -2.99 -0.93
N SER A 438 15.53 -4.17 -0.31
CA SER A 438 14.72 -5.32 -0.72
C SER A 438 13.83 -5.74 0.44
N SER A 439 12.72 -6.39 0.11
CA SER A 439 11.82 -6.99 1.09
C SER A 439 12.09 -8.48 1.23
N ASP A 440 12.13 -8.97 2.47
CA ASP A 440 12.21 -10.40 2.78
C ASP A 440 10.84 -11.08 2.86
N GLY A 441 9.75 -10.31 2.69
CA GLY A 441 8.37 -10.78 2.81
C GLY A 441 7.64 -10.83 1.48
N ILE A 442 6.69 -11.75 1.36
CA ILE A 442 5.88 -11.92 0.14
C ILE A 442 4.48 -12.41 0.50
N PHE A 443 3.47 -11.91 -0.23
CA PHE A 443 2.11 -12.43 -0.15
C PHE A 443 1.95 -13.66 -1.06
N ILE A 444 1.34 -14.70 -0.50
CA ILE A 444 1.01 -15.95 -1.20
C ILE A 444 -0.49 -15.97 -1.45
N PHE A 445 -0.89 -15.83 -2.71
CA PHE A 445 -2.28 -16.00 -3.13
C PHE A 445 -2.55 -17.47 -3.46
N ASP A 446 -3.49 -18.10 -2.75
CA ASP A 446 -3.85 -19.51 -2.94
C ASP A 446 -5.35 -19.76 -3.16
N GLY A 447 -6.11 -18.68 -3.29
CA GLY A 447 -7.51 -18.70 -3.71
C GLY A 447 -8.50 -18.99 -2.59
N SER A 448 -9.79 -19.11 -2.94
CA SER A 448 -10.90 -19.23 -1.97
C SER A 448 -11.16 -20.66 -1.48
N SER A 449 -10.23 -21.58 -1.72
CA SER A 449 -10.35 -22.99 -1.29
C SER A 449 -8.96 -23.58 -1.19
N PRO A 450 -8.14 -23.10 -0.24
CA PRO A 450 -6.76 -23.53 -0.10
C PRO A 450 -6.67 -25.03 0.20
N ALA A 451 -5.70 -25.71 -0.40
CA ALA A 451 -5.47 -27.13 -0.15
C ALA A 451 -4.80 -27.39 1.21
N VAL A 452 -4.10 -26.39 1.74
CA VAL A 452 -3.38 -26.40 3.01
C VAL A 452 -3.78 -25.14 3.78
N ASP A 453 -4.27 -25.33 5.00
CA ASP A 453 -4.59 -24.28 5.96
C ASP A 453 -3.36 -24.04 6.84
N VAL A 454 -2.80 -22.82 6.83
CA VAL A 454 -1.55 -22.49 7.53
C VAL A 454 -1.82 -21.68 8.80
N ASN A 455 -0.86 -21.70 9.72
CA ASN A 455 -0.91 -20.88 10.93
C ASN A 455 0.34 -19.99 11.00
N PRO A 456 0.25 -18.79 11.61
CA PRO A 456 1.45 -18.02 11.95
C PRO A 456 2.47 -18.87 12.72
N GLY A 457 3.71 -18.89 12.25
CA GLY A 457 4.79 -19.74 12.77
C GLY A 457 4.94 -21.08 12.04
N ASP A 458 4.09 -21.41 11.07
CA ASP A 458 4.36 -22.50 10.13
C ASP A 458 5.48 -22.10 9.17
N ARG A 459 6.46 -22.98 8.97
CA ARG A 459 7.46 -22.85 7.91
C ARG A 459 6.94 -23.62 6.71
N VAL A 460 6.72 -22.93 5.61
CA VAL A 460 6.10 -23.51 4.41
C VAL A 460 7.02 -23.43 3.20
N ARG A 461 6.84 -24.37 2.29
CA ARG A 461 7.38 -24.34 0.94
C ARG A 461 6.25 -24.06 -0.04
N VAL A 462 6.44 -23.06 -0.89
CA VAL A 462 5.44 -22.66 -1.88
C VAL A 462 6.08 -22.72 -3.26
N THR A 463 5.46 -23.47 -4.18
CA THR A 463 5.77 -23.40 -5.61
C THR A 463 4.60 -22.72 -6.31
N GLY A 464 4.89 -21.69 -7.09
CA GLY A 464 3.86 -20.88 -7.74
C GLY A 464 4.44 -19.90 -8.75
N THR A 465 3.56 -19.16 -9.42
CA THR A 465 3.96 -18.15 -10.41
C THR A 465 3.98 -16.76 -9.78
N VAL A 466 5.07 -16.02 -9.98
CA VAL A 466 5.20 -14.61 -9.55
C VAL A 466 4.32 -13.72 -10.41
N ASN A 467 3.53 -12.84 -9.81
CA ASN A 467 2.63 -11.93 -10.47
C ASN A 467 2.62 -10.55 -9.79
N GLU A 468 2.36 -9.51 -10.58
CA GLU A 468 1.96 -8.20 -10.07
C GLU A 468 0.44 -8.14 -9.98
N PHE A 469 -0.11 -7.81 -8.82
CA PHE A 469 -1.55 -7.67 -8.64
C PHE A 469 -1.87 -6.34 -7.97
N PHE A 470 -2.37 -5.39 -8.77
CA PHE A 470 -2.55 -3.99 -8.35
C PHE A 470 -1.28 -3.35 -7.79
N GLY A 471 -0.13 -3.73 -8.35
CA GLY A 471 1.20 -3.26 -7.96
C GLY A 471 1.83 -4.00 -6.78
N GLU A 472 1.16 -5.00 -6.19
CA GLU A 472 1.76 -5.90 -5.22
C GLU A 472 2.51 -7.04 -5.92
N THR A 473 3.74 -7.29 -5.51
CA THR A 473 4.43 -8.53 -5.87
C THR A 473 3.89 -9.68 -5.03
N GLN A 474 3.29 -10.68 -5.69
CA GLN A 474 2.74 -11.86 -5.02
C GLN A 474 3.04 -13.15 -5.77
N ILE A 475 2.97 -14.29 -5.08
CA ILE A 475 3.07 -15.62 -5.69
C ILE A 475 1.68 -16.26 -5.73
N SER A 476 1.18 -16.58 -6.92
CA SER A 476 0.01 -17.43 -7.08
C SER A 476 0.40 -18.89 -6.89
N ALA A 477 0.06 -19.46 -5.75
CA ALA A 477 0.48 -20.78 -5.32
C ALA A 477 -0.12 -21.89 -6.21
N ALA A 478 0.73 -22.78 -6.72
CA ALA A 478 0.33 -24.04 -7.33
C ALA A 478 0.36 -25.18 -6.30
N THR A 479 1.36 -25.16 -5.41
CA THR A 479 1.47 -26.10 -4.28
C THR A 479 1.99 -25.39 -3.04
N VAL A 480 1.39 -25.69 -1.89
CA VAL A 480 1.84 -25.28 -0.56
C VAL A 480 2.13 -26.54 0.24
N THR A 481 3.24 -26.59 0.97
CA THR A 481 3.60 -27.70 1.87
C THR A 481 4.13 -27.16 3.18
N THR A 482 3.52 -27.54 4.30
CA THR A 482 4.04 -27.23 5.64
C THR A 482 5.22 -28.14 5.97
N LEU A 483 6.39 -27.53 6.21
CA LEU A 483 7.64 -28.22 6.54
C LEU A 483 7.79 -28.41 8.05
N SER A 484 7.42 -27.39 8.83
CA SER A 484 7.38 -27.42 10.30
C SER A 484 6.35 -26.43 10.85
N SER A 485 5.95 -26.60 12.10
CA SER A 485 4.94 -25.76 12.76
C SER A 485 5.40 -25.25 14.12
N GLY A 486 4.86 -24.11 14.55
CA GLY A 486 5.16 -23.51 15.86
C GLY A 486 6.56 -22.88 15.97
N ASN A 487 7.15 -22.49 14.83
CA ASN A 487 8.40 -21.76 14.79
C ASN A 487 8.20 -20.34 15.35
N ALA A 488 9.31 -19.70 15.77
CA ALA A 488 9.26 -18.30 16.14
C ALA A 488 9.00 -17.43 14.89
N LEU A 489 8.14 -16.41 15.03
CA LEU A 489 7.94 -15.45 13.95
C LEU A 489 9.21 -14.61 13.76
N PRO A 490 9.56 -14.24 12.50
CA PRO A 490 10.53 -13.21 12.23
C PRO A 490 10.27 -11.94 13.04
N VAL A 491 11.35 -11.32 13.51
CA VAL A 491 11.28 -10.09 14.31
C VAL A 491 10.65 -9.00 13.44
N ALA A 492 9.60 -8.34 13.96
CA ALA A 492 8.95 -7.27 13.20
C ALA A 492 9.93 -6.11 12.98
N VAL A 493 10.05 -5.66 11.74
CA VAL A 493 10.86 -4.48 11.42
C VAL A 493 10.16 -3.24 11.95
N ASN A 494 10.88 -2.41 12.70
CA ASN A 494 10.31 -1.17 13.24
C ASN A 494 10.39 -0.05 12.19
N VAL A 495 9.26 0.26 11.56
CA VAL A 495 9.14 1.30 10.55
C VAL A 495 8.84 2.64 11.24
N GLN A 496 9.53 3.70 10.81
CA GLN A 496 9.38 5.05 11.35
C GLN A 496 8.93 5.99 10.22
N LEU A 497 7.67 6.43 10.28
CA LEU A 497 7.14 7.43 9.36
C LEU A 497 7.53 8.85 9.78
N GLY A 498 7.54 9.77 8.82
CA GLY A 498 7.98 11.15 9.01
C GLY A 498 9.04 11.61 8.02
N ALA A 499 9.81 12.63 8.40
CA ALA A 499 10.65 13.42 7.50
C ALA A 499 11.72 12.65 6.69
N ASN A 500 12.07 11.42 7.10
CA ASN A 500 13.10 10.62 6.42
C ASN A 500 12.54 9.57 5.44
N VAL A 501 11.22 9.48 5.31
CA VAL A 501 10.56 8.57 4.36
C VAL A 501 10.51 9.23 2.98
N SER A 502 10.79 8.51 1.91
CA SER A 502 10.58 9.01 0.54
C SER A 502 9.10 8.97 0.18
N THR A 503 8.70 9.70 -0.86
CA THR A 503 7.33 9.66 -1.39
C THR A 503 7.35 9.24 -2.84
N ARG A 504 6.29 8.57 -3.27
CA ARG A 504 6.04 8.27 -4.69
C ARG A 504 4.60 8.57 -5.06
N LEU A 505 4.33 8.65 -6.36
CA LEU A 505 2.97 8.70 -6.88
C LEU A 505 2.42 7.27 -6.99
N ASN A 506 1.17 7.07 -6.57
CA ASN A 506 0.41 5.85 -6.88
C ASN A 506 -0.18 5.92 -8.30
N ALA A 507 -0.89 4.88 -8.74
CA ALA A 507 -1.51 4.83 -10.06
C ALA A 507 -2.59 5.89 -10.30
N ASP A 508 -3.17 6.46 -9.23
CA ASP A 508 -4.18 7.53 -9.29
C ASP A 508 -3.53 8.94 -9.33
N GLY A 509 -2.20 9.03 -9.24
CA GLY A 509 -1.47 10.29 -9.25
C GLY A 509 -1.40 10.98 -7.88
N GLU A 510 -1.67 10.26 -6.79
CA GLU A 510 -1.59 10.75 -5.42
C GLU A 510 -0.23 10.45 -4.79
N LEU A 511 0.28 11.38 -3.97
CA LEU A 511 1.49 11.17 -3.20
C LEU A 511 1.24 10.25 -2.00
N ILE A 512 2.04 9.21 -1.89
CA ILE A 512 2.05 8.25 -0.78
C ILE A 512 3.47 8.11 -0.21
N ALA A 513 3.57 7.64 1.04
CA ALA A 513 4.85 7.16 1.57
C ALA A 513 5.39 6.03 0.69
N ASP A 514 6.68 6.01 0.44
CA ASP A 514 7.33 4.92 -0.29
C ASP A 514 7.91 3.90 0.70
N LEU A 515 7.23 2.76 0.82
CA LEU A 515 7.54 1.69 1.76
C LEU A 515 7.81 0.35 1.04
N GLU A 516 8.31 0.42 -0.20
CA GLU A 516 8.47 -0.73 -1.09
C GLU A 516 9.37 -1.81 -0.49
N SER A 517 10.47 -1.39 0.14
CA SER A 517 11.42 -2.30 0.80
C SER A 517 10.85 -3.02 2.02
N PHE A 518 9.59 -2.77 2.40
CA PHE A 518 8.88 -3.48 3.45
C PHE A 518 7.66 -4.26 2.94
N GLU A 519 7.37 -4.28 1.62
CA GLU A 519 6.21 -4.95 1.06
C GLU A 519 6.19 -6.45 1.41
N GLY A 520 5.10 -6.95 1.99
CA GLY A 520 4.94 -8.33 2.45
C GLY A 520 5.58 -8.61 3.82
N MET A 521 6.51 -7.77 4.29
CA MET A 521 7.20 -7.99 5.57
C MET A 521 6.28 -7.77 6.75
N ARG A 522 6.59 -8.48 7.84
CA ARG A 522 6.04 -8.20 9.16
C ARG A 522 6.70 -6.95 9.74
N VAL A 523 5.92 -5.90 9.92
CA VAL A 523 6.35 -4.59 10.43
C VAL A 523 5.66 -4.26 11.75
N SER A 524 6.31 -3.39 12.53
CA SER A 524 5.73 -2.76 13.70
C SER A 524 6.00 -1.26 13.66
N PHE A 525 5.10 -0.48 14.26
CA PHE A 525 5.29 0.95 14.39
C PHE A 525 5.36 1.34 15.87
N GLY A 526 6.54 1.79 16.31
CA GLY A 526 6.73 2.31 17.66
C GLY A 526 6.19 3.73 17.88
N GLN A 527 5.58 4.34 16.86
CA GLN A 527 5.02 5.69 16.90
C GLN A 527 3.52 5.64 17.21
N SER A 528 3.01 6.69 17.84
CA SER A 528 1.56 6.90 17.96
C SER A 528 1.04 7.54 16.68
N PHE A 529 -0.10 7.06 16.20
CA PHE A 529 -0.83 7.62 15.07
C PHE A 529 -2.10 8.29 15.53
N SER A 530 -2.57 9.26 14.73
CA SER A 530 -3.94 9.76 14.81
C SER A 530 -4.73 9.24 13.62
N VAL A 531 -6.02 8.95 13.83
CA VAL A 531 -6.97 8.71 12.74
C VAL A 531 -7.11 10.00 11.94
N ALA A 532 -6.83 9.93 10.65
CA ALA A 532 -6.88 11.07 9.74
C ALA A 532 -8.13 11.01 8.85
N GLU A 533 -8.46 9.84 8.29
CA GLU A 533 -9.57 9.66 7.36
C GLU A 533 -10.30 8.33 7.64
N ILE A 534 -11.62 8.35 7.49
CA ILE A 534 -12.54 7.23 7.75
C ILE A 534 -13.63 7.10 6.67
N TYR A 535 -13.59 7.89 5.60
CA TYR A 535 -14.57 7.87 4.50
C TYR A 535 -14.78 6.48 3.87
N ASN A 536 -13.72 5.66 3.79
CA ASN A 536 -13.78 4.31 3.21
C ASN A 536 -14.00 3.21 4.27
N LEU A 537 -14.26 3.55 5.54
CA LEU A 537 -14.34 2.58 6.63
C LEU A 537 -15.49 1.58 6.44
N ASP A 538 -16.70 2.06 6.14
CA ASP A 538 -17.87 1.17 6.04
C ASP A 538 -17.89 0.36 4.75
N ARG A 539 -17.31 0.92 3.68
CA ARG A 539 -17.30 0.31 2.35
C ARG A 539 -16.13 -0.64 2.14
N PHE A 540 -14.97 -0.30 2.66
CA PHE A 540 -13.71 -0.99 2.36
C PHE A 540 -12.91 -1.42 3.60
N GLY A 541 -13.35 -1.08 4.82
CA GLY A 541 -12.60 -1.39 6.03
C GLY A 541 -11.33 -0.55 6.22
N GLU A 542 -11.21 0.54 5.49
CA GLU A 542 -10.00 1.37 5.40
C GLU A 542 -10.03 2.56 6.38
N ILE A 543 -8.94 2.76 7.10
CA ILE A 543 -8.70 3.95 7.93
C ILE A 543 -7.32 4.53 7.61
N ARG A 544 -7.26 5.80 7.18
CA ARG A 544 -5.98 6.49 7.03
C ARG A 544 -5.50 6.96 8.39
N LEU A 545 -4.28 6.57 8.72
CA LEU A 545 -3.57 6.96 9.92
C LEU A 545 -2.46 7.94 9.58
N VAL A 546 -2.18 8.88 10.49
CA VAL A 546 -1.11 9.85 10.32
C VAL A 546 -0.23 9.98 11.56
N GLN A 547 1.08 10.01 11.33
CA GLN A 547 2.07 10.31 12.35
C GLN A 547 2.08 11.82 12.66
N GLY A 548 2.16 12.19 13.94
CA GLY A 548 2.38 13.59 14.35
C GLY A 548 1.13 14.41 14.66
N GLY A 549 -0.03 13.77 14.77
CA GLY A 549 -1.31 14.41 15.14
C GLY A 549 -2.19 14.76 13.94
N ARG A 550 -3.36 15.36 14.21
CA ARG A 550 -4.34 15.78 13.20
C ARG A 550 -3.69 16.68 12.14
N LEU A 551 -4.06 16.42 10.88
CA LEU A 551 -3.67 17.25 9.74
C LEU A 551 -4.67 18.38 9.53
N PHE A 552 -4.16 19.49 8.99
CA PHE A 552 -4.97 20.62 8.56
C PHE A 552 -4.67 20.95 7.11
N GLN A 553 -5.69 21.45 6.41
CA GLN A 553 -5.58 21.92 5.03
C GLN A 553 -4.57 23.06 4.93
N PHE A 554 -3.76 23.07 3.87
CA PHE A 554 -2.65 24.02 3.72
C PHE A 554 -3.11 25.47 3.86
N THR A 555 -4.15 25.87 3.13
CA THR A 555 -4.69 27.24 3.13
C THR A 555 -5.59 27.55 4.35
N ASN A 556 -5.75 26.61 5.29
CA ASN A 556 -6.36 26.91 6.60
C ASN A 556 -5.41 27.68 7.52
N ALA A 557 -4.09 27.57 7.30
CA ALA A 557 -3.06 28.23 8.11
C ALA A 557 -2.05 29.05 7.29
N ASN A 558 -2.03 28.89 5.96
CA ASN A 558 -1.04 29.51 5.08
C ASN A 558 -1.71 30.27 3.95
N ALA A 559 -1.09 31.36 3.49
CA ALA A 559 -1.50 31.98 2.25
C ALA A 559 -1.28 31.02 1.06
N PRO A 560 -2.07 31.13 -0.02
CA PRO A 560 -1.88 30.32 -1.23
C PRO A 560 -0.45 30.41 -1.77
N ASP A 561 0.18 29.25 -1.97
CA ASP A 561 1.54 29.12 -2.48
C ASP A 561 1.77 27.72 -3.07
N ALA A 562 2.05 27.64 -4.37
CA ALA A 562 2.18 26.35 -5.04
C ALA A 562 3.38 25.52 -4.56
N ALA A 563 4.49 26.18 -4.22
CA ALA A 563 5.65 25.47 -3.69
C ALA A 563 5.40 24.95 -2.26
N GLY A 564 4.80 25.78 -1.40
CA GLY A 564 4.41 25.41 -0.06
C GLY A 564 3.35 24.31 -0.03
N PHE A 565 2.35 24.37 -0.91
CA PHE A 565 1.32 23.34 -1.02
C PHE A 565 1.90 21.99 -1.46
N GLN A 566 2.78 21.99 -2.47
CA GLN A 566 3.47 20.76 -2.89
C GLN A 566 4.30 20.16 -1.75
N ALA A 567 5.05 20.98 -1.01
CA ALA A 567 5.83 20.52 0.14
C ALA A 567 4.94 19.98 1.27
N HIS A 568 3.75 20.56 1.45
CA HIS A 568 2.73 20.09 2.40
C HIS A 568 2.17 18.72 2.00
N LEU A 569 1.82 18.51 0.73
CA LEU A 569 1.35 17.21 0.24
C LEU A 569 2.40 16.11 0.42
N GLU A 570 3.67 16.41 0.14
CA GLU A 570 4.76 15.46 0.41
C GLU A 570 4.91 15.16 1.91
N ASP A 571 4.75 16.14 2.79
CA ASP A 571 4.80 15.93 4.24
C ASP A 571 3.64 15.07 4.75
N VAL A 572 2.43 15.30 4.25
CA VAL A 572 1.26 14.46 4.53
C VAL A 572 1.52 13.02 4.08
N ALA A 573 2.03 12.83 2.86
CA ALA A 573 2.33 11.51 2.30
C ALA A 573 3.36 10.73 3.16
N ARG A 574 4.49 11.36 3.53
CA ARG A 574 5.54 10.74 4.36
C ARG A 574 5.09 10.29 5.75
N ARG A 575 3.98 10.85 6.23
CA ARG A 575 3.43 10.58 7.57
C ARG A 575 2.20 9.67 7.55
N SER A 576 1.68 9.32 6.37
CA SER A 576 0.43 8.57 6.21
C SER A 576 0.66 7.06 6.09
N LEU A 577 -0.24 6.28 6.67
CA LEU A 577 -0.31 4.82 6.56
C LEU A 577 -1.79 4.42 6.46
N MET A 578 -2.12 3.46 5.60
CA MET A 578 -3.48 2.89 5.60
C MET A 578 -3.56 1.71 6.58
N LEU A 579 -4.62 1.65 7.38
CA LEU A 579 -5.00 0.47 8.17
C LEU A 579 -6.18 -0.21 7.48
N ASP A 580 -6.10 -1.53 7.32
CA ASP A 580 -7.08 -2.34 6.59
C ASP A 580 -7.69 -3.43 7.50
N ASP A 581 -8.89 -3.90 7.19
CA ASP A 581 -9.60 -4.92 7.96
C ASP A 581 -9.28 -6.37 7.55
N GLY A 582 -8.49 -6.54 6.50
CA GLY A 582 -8.04 -7.83 5.97
C GLY A 582 -9.10 -8.55 5.14
N LEU A 583 -10.14 -7.86 4.65
CA LEU A 583 -11.22 -8.48 3.88
C LEU A 583 -11.21 -8.07 2.41
N ILE A 584 -11.55 -9.01 1.53
CA ILE A 584 -11.74 -8.75 0.08
C ILE A 584 -13.14 -8.24 -0.28
N ILE A 585 -14.08 -8.22 0.66
CA ILE A 585 -15.49 -7.89 0.40
C ILE A 585 -15.76 -6.39 0.61
N GLN A 586 -16.61 -5.81 -0.24
CA GLN A 586 -17.14 -4.47 0.00
C GLN A 586 -18.33 -4.52 0.96
N ASN A 587 -18.50 -3.46 1.74
CA ASN A 587 -19.61 -3.25 2.69
C ASN A 587 -19.73 -4.40 3.72
N PRO A 588 -18.65 -4.72 4.45
CA PRO A 588 -18.71 -5.75 5.50
C PRO A 588 -19.76 -5.41 6.56
N ASP A 589 -20.58 -6.40 6.94
CA ASP A 589 -21.54 -6.31 8.05
C ASP A 589 -21.28 -7.45 9.04
N PRO A 590 -20.84 -7.16 10.28
CA PRO A 590 -20.60 -5.83 10.85
C PRO A 590 -19.33 -5.15 10.31
N ILE A 591 -19.32 -3.81 10.29
CA ILE A 591 -18.10 -3.01 10.07
C ILE A 591 -17.15 -3.25 11.24
N ARG A 592 -15.95 -3.78 10.96
CA ARG A 592 -15.03 -4.29 11.98
C ARG A 592 -14.54 -3.23 12.97
N TYR A 593 -14.09 -2.07 12.47
CA TYR A 593 -13.42 -1.09 13.31
C TYR A 593 -14.35 0.00 13.87
N PRO A 594 -14.18 0.37 15.16
CA PRO A 594 -13.36 -0.33 16.15
C PRO A 594 -14.02 -1.65 16.58
N ALA A 595 -13.22 -2.68 16.92
CA ALA A 595 -13.76 -3.95 17.40
C ALA A 595 -14.61 -3.77 18.69
N PRO A 596 -15.68 -4.57 18.89
CA PRO A 596 -16.12 -5.69 18.06
C PRO A 596 -16.99 -5.28 16.85
N GLY A 597 -17.20 -3.98 16.62
CA GLY A 597 -17.92 -3.47 15.46
C GLY A 597 -18.44 -2.06 15.66
N LEU A 598 -18.52 -1.30 14.57
CA LEU A 598 -18.93 0.11 14.57
C LEU A 598 -20.41 0.27 14.97
N ASN A 599 -20.69 1.18 15.89
CA ASN A 599 -22.03 1.69 16.18
C ASN A 599 -21.97 3.04 16.90
N THR A 600 -23.11 3.65 17.18
CA THR A 600 -23.16 4.97 17.84
C THR A 600 -22.60 5.00 19.26
N THR A 601 -22.40 3.88 19.94
CA THR A 601 -21.73 3.82 21.26
C THR A 601 -20.29 3.35 21.19
N ASN A 602 -19.90 2.66 20.12
CA ASN A 602 -18.56 2.15 19.84
C ASN A 602 -18.11 2.69 18.47
N THR A 603 -17.62 3.93 18.46
CA THR A 603 -17.17 4.63 17.26
C THR A 603 -15.67 4.86 17.27
N VAL A 604 -15.09 5.11 16.09
CA VAL A 604 -13.76 5.69 15.89
C VAL A 604 -13.94 7.07 15.26
N ARG A 605 -13.25 8.07 15.79
CA ARG A 605 -13.35 9.46 15.28
C ARG A 605 -12.02 9.91 14.71
N ILE A 606 -12.08 10.79 13.71
CA ILE A 606 -10.88 11.50 13.24
C ILE A 606 -10.26 12.21 14.45
N GLY A 607 -8.94 12.12 14.61
CA GLY A 607 -8.20 12.61 15.77
C GLY A 607 -8.11 11.64 16.96
N ASP A 608 -8.77 10.48 16.93
CA ASP A 608 -8.49 9.39 17.87
C ASP A 608 -7.09 8.81 17.65
N SER A 609 -6.49 8.25 18.70
CA SER A 609 -5.12 7.75 18.65
C SER A 609 -5.07 6.24 18.50
N VAL A 610 -4.08 5.75 17.77
CA VAL A 610 -3.80 4.31 17.59
C VAL A 610 -2.34 4.05 17.93
N THR A 611 -2.08 3.02 18.73
CA THR A 611 -0.72 2.61 19.15
C THR A 611 -0.48 1.13 18.94
N ASP A 612 0.79 0.73 19.04
CA ASP A 612 1.22 -0.69 19.05
C ASP A 612 0.81 -1.47 17.80
N LEU A 613 0.79 -0.77 16.65
CA LEU A 613 0.45 -1.35 15.35
C LEU A 613 1.51 -2.36 14.93
N ILE A 614 1.06 -3.57 14.61
CA ILE A 614 1.87 -4.68 14.14
C ILE A 614 1.10 -5.52 13.13
N GLY A 615 1.75 -5.92 12.05
CA GLY A 615 1.07 -6.55 10.92
C GLY A 615 1.99 -6.76 9.74
N ASN A 616 1.43 -7.26 8.65
CA ASN A 616 2.10 -7.36 7.37
C ASN A 616 1.83 -6.09 6.56
N LEU A 617 2.88 -5.48 6.00
CA LEU A 617 2.70 -4.35 5.09
C LEU A 617 2.39 -4.87 3.69
N ARG A 618 1.47 -4.23 2.98
CA ARG A 618 1.08 -4.61 1.62
C ARG A 618 0.89 -3.36 0.78
N PHE A 619 1.36 -3.34 -0.46
CA PHE A 619 0.91 -2.33 -1.43
C PHE A 619 -0.33 -2.86 -2.15
N SER A 620 -1.47 -2.21 -2.03
CA SER A 620 -2.68 -2.62 -2.77
C SER A 620 -3.77 -1.57 -2.68
N ARG A 621 -4.86 -1.82 -3.41
CA ARG A 621 -6.18 -1.25 -3.15
C ARG A 621 -6.95 -2.14 -2.17
N GLY A 622 -7.85 -1.58 -1.36
CA GLY A 622 -8.68 -2.31 -0.40
C GLY A 622 -9.64 -3.31 -1.05
N SER A 623 -10.52 -3.91 -0.25
CA SER A 623 -11.51 -4.94 -0.62
C SER A 623 -11.39 -5.54 -2.03
N GLY A 624 -10.36 -6.37 -2.24
CA GLY A 624 -10.18 -7.12 -3.48
C GLY A 624 -9.81 -6.27 -4.72
N GLY A 625 -9.12 -5.15 -4.54
CA GLY A 625 -8.63 -4.31 -5.64
C GLY A 625 -9.43 -3.03 -5.88
N ARG A 626 -10.18 -2.54 -4.88
CA ARG A 626 -11.01 -1.33 -4.95
C ARG A 626 -10.70 -0.40 -3.76
N GLY A 627 -10.94 0.90 -3.90
CA GLY A 627 -10.51 1.88 -2.90
C GLY A 627 -9.16 2.51 -3.25
N ASP A 628 -8.55 3.17 -2.26
CA ASP A 628 -7.33 3.96 -2.44
C ASP A 628 -6.12 3.04 -2.62
N GLU A 629 -5.25 3.33 -3.59
CA GLU A 629 -4.01 2.57 -3.75
C GLU A 629 -2.92 3.10 -2.82
N SER A 630 -2.50 2.29 -1.84
CA SER A 630 -1.50 2.72 -0.85
C SER A 630 -0.81 1.54 -0.18
N TYR A 631 0.24 1.84 0.59
CA TYR A 631 0.79 0.88 1.55
C TYR A 631 -0.14 0.80 2.75
N ARG A 632 -0.65 -0.41 2.99
CA ARG A 632 -1.60 -0.71 4.04
C ARG A 632 -1.03 -1.76 4.99
N LEU A 633 -1.29 -1.54 6.27
CA LEU A 633 -0.99 -2.50 7.31
C LEU A 633 -2.16 -3.48 7.43
N MET A 634 -1.87 -4.76 7.23
CA MET A 634 -2.76 -5.88 7.53
C MET A 634 -2.46 -6.34 8.97
N PRO A 635 -3.28 -5.96 9.96
CA PRO A 635 -2.95 -6.19 11.36
C PRO A 635 -2.98 -7.68 11.73
N THR A 636 -1.93 -8.14 12.42
CA THR A 636 -1.84 -9.49 13.01
C THR A 636 -2.20 -9.51 14.51
N ALA A 637 -2.57 -8.34 15.03
CA ALA A 637 -3.14 -8.15 16.35
C ALA A 637 -4.19 -7.04 16.25
N GLU A 638 -5.28 -7.15 17.02
CA GLU A 638 -6.37 -6.19 16.96
C GLU A 638 -5.88 -4.77 17.33
N PRO A 639 -6.02 -3.78 16.43
CA PRO A 639 -5.63 -2.40 16.71
C PRO A 639 -6.39 -1.82 17.90
N VAL A 640 -5.69 -1.07 18.76
CA VAL A 640 -6.30 -0.40 19.92
C VAL A 640 -6.52 1.07 19.61
N PHE A 641 -7.77 1.45 19.42
CA PHE A 641 -8.20 2.84 19.30
C PHE A 641 -8.40 3.45 20.69
N VAL A 642 -7.77 4.59 20.93
CA VAL A 642 -7.93 5.40 22.14
C VAL A 642 -8.70 6.66 21.77
N ALA A 643 -9.85 6.86 22.42
CA ALA A 643 -10.71 8.02 22.23
C ALA A 643 -10.07 9.31 22.75
N THR A 644 -9.08 9.84 22.02
CA THR A 644 -8.41 11.11 22.31
C THR A 644 -9.20 12.30 21.80
N ASN A 645 -10.02 12.12 20.77
CA ASN A 645 -11.02 13.10 20.34
C ASN A 645 -12.38 12.69 20.92
N THR A 646 -12.66 13.07 22.17
CA THR A 646 -13.92 12.71 22.82
C THR A 646 -15.10 13.50 22.25
N ARG A 647 -16.23 12.83 22.02
CA ARG A 647 -17.46 13.48 21.54
C ARG A 647 -17.92 14.61 22.46
N PRO A 648 -18.19 15.82 21.94
CA PRO A 648 -18.85 16.86 22.71
C PRO A 648 -20.32 16.47 22.96
N THR A 649 -20.81 16.66 24.18
CA THR A 649 -22.19 16.30 24.57
C THR A 649 -23.12 17.51 24.66
N ILE A 650 -22.57 18.73 24.58
CA ILE A 650 -23.30 19.99 24.63
C ILE A 650 -22.75 20.93 23.56
N ALA A 651 -23.61 21.77 23.00
CA ALA A 651 -23.20 22.85 22.12
C ALA A 651 -22.21 23.80 22.83
N PRO A 652 -21.24 24.39 22.11
CA PRO A 652 -20.09 25.08 22.70
C PRO A 652 -20.40 26.37 23.47
N LEU A 653 -21.57 27.00 23.28
CA LEU A 653 -21.83 28.33 23.84
C LEU A 653 -23.02 28.42 24.80
N SER A 654 -22.78 29.02 25.96
CA SER A 654 -23.79 29.38 26.98
C SER A 654 -23.80 30.89 27.29
N VAL A 655 -23.25 31.73 26.41
CA VAL A 655 -23.07 33.18 26.60
C VAL A 655 -23.62 33.97 25.41
N GLY A 656 -24.08 35.20 25.67
CA GLY A 656 -24.87 35.99 24.73
C GLY A 656 -26.38 35.82 24.93
N ARG A 657 -27.14 36.92 24.93
CA ARG A 657 -28.61 36.91 25.02
C ARG A 657 -29.25 36.35 23.75
N LEU A 658 -28.63 36.58 22.60
CA LEU A 658 -29.06 36.10 21.29
C LEU A 658 -28.03 35.10 20.75
N ARG A 659 -28.49 33.99 20.17
CA ARG A 659 -27.63 32.94 19.60
C ARG A 659 -27.92 32.77 18.11
N VAL A 660 -26.88 32.81 17.29
CA VAL A 660 -26.99 32.63 15.83
C VAL A 660 -26.18 31.41 15.41
N ALA A 661 -26.75 30.52 14.61
CA ALA A 661 -26.08 29.33 14.09
C ALA A 661 -25.90 29.38 12.56
N SER A 662 -24.85 28.74 12.07
CA SER A 662 -24.71 28.33 10.67
C SER A 662 -24.59 26.81 10.59
N ILE A 663 -25.35 26.17 9.73
CA ILE A 663 -25.36 24.71 9.58
C ILE A 663 -25.56 24.31 8.12
N ASN A 664 -24.71 23.39 7.65
CA ASN A 664 -24.95 22.60 6.45
C ASN A 664 -25.77 21.37 6.83
N VAL A 665 -26.93 21.16 6.19
CA VAL A 665 -27.86 20.07 6.50
C VAL A 665 -27.74 18.85 5.57
N LEU A 666 -26.62 18.74 4.83
CA LEU A 666 -26.23 17.59 4.02
C LEU A 666 -27.27 17.20 2.96
N ASN A 667 -27.49 18.07 1.99
CA ASN A 667 -28.46 17.92 0.91
C ASN A 667 -29.86 17.51 1.43
N PHE A 668 -30.51 18.39 2.17
CA PHE A 668 -31.85 18.15 2.72
C PHE A 668 -32.92 18.37 1.65
N PHE A 669 -33.22 17.31 0.89
CA PHE A 669 -34.24 17.28 -0.15
C PHE A 669 -35.43 16.42 0.27
N ASN A 670 -36.64 16.89 -0.04
CA ASN A 670 -37.87 16.15 0.18
C ASN A 670 -38.52 15.68 -1.13
N ASP A 671 -38.12 16.22 -2.28
CA ASP A 671 -38.31 15.56 -3.57
C ASP A 671 -37.20 14.50 -3.78
N LEU A 672 -37.64 13.24 -3.80
CA LEU A 672 -36.75 12.09 -3.77
C LEU A 672 -36.45 11.55 -5.17
N ALA A 673 -35.32 10.85 -5.31
CA ALA A 673 -34.92 10.15 -6.54
C ALA A 673 -35.75 8.88 -6.85
N ASP A 674 -37.05 8.86 -6.51
CA ASP A 674 -37.98 7.73 -6.60
C ASP A 674 -38.50 7.45 -8.03
N GLY A 675 -37.99 8.18 -9.02
CA GLY A 675 -38.41 8.12 -10.42
C GLY A 675 -39.61 9.02 -10.76
N SER A 676 -40.13 9.81 -9.81
CA SER A 676 -41.18 10.80 -10.07
C SER A 676 -40.71 12.02 -10.88
N GLY A 677 -39.41 12.31 -10.87
CA GLY A 677 -38.78 13.35 -11.70
C GLY A 677 -39.25 14.76 -11.36
N ARG A 678 -39.13 15.17 -10.09
CA ARG A 678 -39.65 16.46 -9.59
C ARG A 678 -38.59 17.48 -9.19
N CYS A 679 -37.36 17.06 -8.96
CA CYS A 679 -36.28 17.93 -8.47
C CYS A 679 -35.89 19.02 -9.47
N PHE A 680 -35.86 20.26 -9.00
CA PHE A 680 -35.42 21.46 -9.72
C PHE A 680 -33.89 21.43 -9.94
N PRO A 681 -33.32 21.95 -11.06
CA PRO A 681 -33.94 22.82 -12.07
C PRO A 681 -34.54 22.15 -13.30
N SER A 682 -34.14 20.93 -13.64
CA SER A 682 -34.58 20.27 -14.87
C SER A 682 -35.85 19.43 -14.69
N ASN A 683 -36.35 19.28 -13.47
CA ASN A 683 -37.47 18.39 -13.10
C ASN A 683 -37.14 16.95 -13.50
N THR A 684 -35.97 16.47 -13.07
CA THR A 684 -35.53 15.09 -13.32
C THR A 684 -34.82 14.53 -12.11
N SER A 685 -34.75 13.20 -12.01
CA SER A 685 -34.11 12.51 -10.89
C SER A 685 -32.62 12.81 -10.76
N SER A 686 -31.96 13.30 -11.83
CA SER A 686 -30.54 13.67 -11.78
C SER A 686 -30.28 14.97 -11.03
N ASP A 687 -31.31 15.75 -10.72
CA ASP A 687 -31.19 16.94 -9.89
C ASP A 687 -31.43 16.66 -8.40
N CYS A 688 -32.08 15.55 -8.08
CA CYS A 688 -32.30 15.14 -6.69
C CYS A 688 -30.96 14.87 -6.00
N ARG A 689 -30.87 15.22 -4.73
CA ARG A 689 -29.71 14.94 -3.86
C ARG A 689 -30.21 14.44 -2.52
N GLY A 690 -29.30 14.04 -1.64
CA GLY A 690 -29.64 13.60 -0.30
C GLY A 690 -30.37 12.25 -0.28
N ALA A 691 -31.41 12.15 0.55
CA ALA A 691 -32.21 10.95 0.68
C ALA A 691 -32.77 10.44 -0.67
N SER A 692 -32.55 9.15 -0.94
CA SER A 692 -33.00 8.51 -2.17
C SER A 692 -34.41 7.90 -2.05
N ASN A 693 -34.90 7.71 -0.83
CA ASN A 693 -36.21 7.11 -0.53
C ASN A 693 -36.85 7.68 0.75
N PRO A 694 -38.18 7.48 0.95
CA PRO A 694 -38.88 8.07 2.09
C PRO A 694 -38.35 7.61 3.45
N GLU A 695 -37.81 6.40 3.55
CA GLU A 695 -37.23 5.87 4.79
C GLU A 695 -35.93 6.59 5.17
N GLU A 696 -35.05 6.89 4.21
CA GLU A 696 -33.86 7.72 4.40
C GLU A 696 -34.23 9.17 4.74
N PHE A 697 -35.20 9.74 4.04
CA PHE A 697 -35.66 11.11 4.34
C PHE A 697 -36.19 11.21 5.78
N ALA A 698 -36.98 10.23 6.22
CA ALA A 698 -37.46 10.20 7.60
C ALA A 698 -36.32 10.13 8.63
N ARG A 699 -35.23 9.40 8.32
CA ARG A 699 -34.03 9.34 9.17
C ARG A 699 -33.29 10.67 9.20
N GLN A 700 -33.08 11.29 8.04
CA GLN A 700 -32.44 12.60 7.91
C GLN A 700 -33.23 13.66 8.67
N LEU A 701 -34.53 13.80 8.37
CA LEU A 701 -35.45 14.73 9.04
C LEU A 701 -35.40 14.59 10.57
N GLN A 702 -35.46 13.36 11.07
CA GLN A 702 -35.42 13.11 12.51
C GLN A 702 -34.07 13.52 13.13
N LYS A 703 -32.95 13.16 12.51
CA LYS A 703 -31.64 13.44 13.07
C LYS A 703 -31.29 14.94 12.99
N THR A 704 -31.52 15.58 11.84
CA THR A 704 -31.29 17.01 11.62
C THR A 704 -32.16 17.87 12.56
N SER A 705 -33.43 17.52 12.78
CA SER A 705 -34.29 18.26 13.73
C SER A 705 -33.82 18.13 15.19
N ILE A 706 -33.26 16.98 15.58
CA ILE A 706 -32.69 16.78 16.91
C ILE A 706 -31.42 17.59 17.12
N GLU A 707 -30.52 17.61 16.13
CA GLU A 707 -29.32 18.47 16.13
C GLU A 707 -29.70 19.94 16.26
N ILE A 708 -30.59 20.44 15.40
CA ILE A 708 -31.01 21.85 15.40
C ILE A 708 -31.67 22.22 16.74
N GLY A 709 -32.54 21.35 17.28
CA GLY A 709 -33.13 21.58 18.58
C GLY A 709 -32.09 21.65 19.71
N ALA A 710 -31.07 20.80 19.67
CA ALA A 710 -30.02 20.75 20.67
C ALA A 710 -29.05 21.95 20.63
N LEU A 711 -28.90 22.62 19.47
CA LEU A 711 -28.14 23.89 19.37
C LEU A 711 -28.75 24.99 20.25
N GLY A 712 -30.08 25.03 20.35
CA GLY A 712 -30.80 26.06 21.10
C GLY A 712 -30.51 27.48 20.62
N ALA A 713 -30.45 27.65 19.30
CA ALA A 713 -30.17 28.90 18.60
C ALA A 713 -31.46 29.70 18.32
N ASP A 714 -31.34 31.03 18.25
CA ASP A 714 -32.45 31.95 18.00
C ASP A 714 -32.63 32.28 16.52
N ILE A 715 -31.52 32.35 15.77
CA ILE A 715 -31.50 32.51 14.31
C ILE A 715 -30.56 31.43 13.75
N ILE A 716 -30.98 30.69 12.74
CA ILE A 716 -30.19 29.60 12.16
C ILE A 716 -30.16 29.78 10.64
N GLY A 717 -28.96 29.95 10.09
CA GLY A 717 -28.70 29.89 8.67
C GLY A 717 -28.49 28.45 8.22
N LEU A 718 -29.28 28.01 7.25
CA LEU A 718 -29.22 26.70 6.64
C LEU A 718 -28.52 26.79 5.29
N VAL A 719 -27.59 25.89 5.02
CA VAL A 719 -27.07 25.62 3.68
C VAL A 719 -27.36 24.17 3.30
N GLU A 720 -27.47 23.89 2.00
CA GLU A 720 -27.89 22.59 1.46
C GLU A 720 -29.36 22.20 1.69
N ILE A 721 -30.25 23.19 1.67
CA ILE A 721 -31.71 22.96 1.60
C ILE A 721 -32.15 22.87 0.14
N GLU A 722 -33.15 22.04 -0.16
CA GLU A 722 -33.77 22.02 -1.48
C GLU A 722 -34.35 23.38 -1.86
N ASN A 723 -34.16 23.77 -3.12
CA ASN A 723 -34.72 25.00 -3.65
C ASN A 723 -36.18 24.78 -4.10
N ASP A 724 -37.13 24.80 -3.15
CA ASP A 724 -38.57 24.56 -3.38
C ASP A 724 -39.52 25.62 -2.76
N TYR A 725 -38.99 26.78 -2.36
CA TYR A 725 -39.74 27.90 -1.76
C TYR A 725 -40.91 28.43 -2.61
N PRO A 726 -41.95 29.04 -2.00
CA PRO A 726 -42.99 28.43 -1.19
C PRO A 726 -44.07 27.81 -2.09
N ASP A 727 -43.83 26.63 -2.66
CA ASP A 727 -44.94 25.85 -3.20
C ASP A 727 -45.80 25.38 -2.01
N ALA A 728 -47.11 25.66 -2.05
CA ALA A 728 -48.04 25.62 -0.90
C ALA A 728 -48.35 24.21 -0.32
N GLU A 729 -47.50 23.23 -0.58
CA GLU A 729 -47.57 21.87 -0.05
C GLU A 729 -46.16 21.45 0.35
N ALA A 730 -45.87 21.42 1.66
CA ALA A 730 -44.71 20.75 2.27
C ALA A 730 -43.37 20.95 1.55
N SER A 731 -42.80 22.17 1.61
CA SER A 731 -41.42 22.39 1.16
C SER A 731 -40.40 21.79 2.15
N SER A 732 -39.19 21.49 1.71
CA SER A 732 -38.10 20.93 2.52
C SER A 732 -37.84 21.70 3.83
N ILE A 733 -37.80 23.03 3.77
CA ILE A 733 -37.64 23.88 4.97
C ILE A 733 -38.87 23.87 5.89
N ASP A 734 -40.07 23.70 5.32
CA ASP A 734 -41.33 23.59 6.06
C ASP A 734 -41.39 22.25 6.81
N ASP A 735 -41.08 21.14 6.12
CA ASP A 735 -40.95 19.81 6.74
C ASP A 735 -39.94 19.82 7.90
N LEU A 736 -38.79 20.47 7.71
CA LEU A 736 -37.76 20.59 8.74
C LEU A 736 -38.25 21.41 9.94
N VAL A 737 -38.90 22.55 9.71
CA VAL A 737 -39.45 23.41 10.79
C VAL A 737 -40.58 22.70 11.53
N ASP A 738 -41.47 21.99 10.84
CA ASP A 738 -42.53 21.20 11.45
C ASP A 738 -41.96 20.09 12.34
N ALA A 739 -40.94 19.36 11.86
CA ALA A 739 -40.27 18.34 12.67
C ALA A 739 -39.52 18.95 13.86
N LEU A 740 -38.81 20.07 13.68
CA LEU A 740 -38.14 20.78 14.75
C LEU A 740 -39.12 21.25 15.83
N ASN A 741 -40.27 21.81 15.44
CA ASN A 741 -41.30 22.25 16.38
C ASN A 741 -41.99 21.08 17.10
N ALA A 742 -42.02 19.90 16.49
CA ALA A 742 -42.51 18.67 17.11
C ALA A 742 -41.46 17.97 17.99
N ALA A 743 -40.17 18.24 17.78
CA ALA A 743 -39.08 17.55 18.46
C ALA A 743 -39.02 17.90 19.96
N ALA A 744 -38.76 16.91 20.80
CA ALA A 744 -38.61 17.10 22.25
C ALA A 744 -37.39 17.95 22.64
N THR A 745 -36.44 18.12 21.72
CA THR A 745 -35.23 18.93 21.89
C THR A 745 -35.46 20.43 21.63
N THR A 746 -36.61 20.83 21.09
CA THR A 746 -36.85 22.24 20.77
C THR A 746 -36.78 23.15 21.99
N THR A 747 -36.08 24.28 21.85
CA THR A 747 -35.96 25.29 22.91
C THR A 747 -36.92 26.48 22.72
N CYS A 748 -37.60 26.57 21.58
CA CYS A 748 -38.50 27.68 21.25
C CYS A 748 -39.97 27.31 21.56
N ALA A 749 -40.53 27.86 22.64
CA ALA A 749 -41.88 27.51 23.10
C ALA A 749 -42.98 28.07 22.18
N GLY A 750 -42.76 29.24 21.58
CA GLY A 750 -43.61 29.83 20.55
C GLY A 750 -43.49 29.17 19.18
N GLY A 751 -42.48 28.30 19.00
CA GLY A 751 -42.15 27.64 17.73
C GLY A 751 -41.14 28.43 16.90
N TYR A 752 -40.38 27.70 16.10
CA TYR A 752 -39.57 28.23 15.01
C TYR A 752 -40.44 28.53 13.79
N ASP A 753 -40.04 29.56 13.05
CA ASP A 753 -40.61 29.95 11.76
C ASP A 753 -39.47 30.14 10.74
N TYR A 754 -39.78 30.19 9.45
CA TYR A 754 -38.80 30.31 8.38
C TYR A 754 -39.04 31.53 7.48
N VAL A 755 -37.98 31.99 6.82
CA VAL A 755 -38.03 33.20 6.00
C VAL A 755 -38.33 32.86 4.55
N VAL A 756 -39.40 33.46 4.01
CA VAL A 756 -39.77 33.39 2.59
C VAL A 756 -39.56 34.76 1.94
N PRO A 757 -38.63 34.91 0.98
CA PRO A 757 -38.44 36.17 0.27
C PRO A 757 -39.69 36.56 -0.55
N PRO A 758 -40.14 37.82 -0.51
CA PRO A 758 -41.39 38.20 -1.19
C PRO A 758 -41.37 37.96 -2.70
N GLY A 759 -42.35 37.19 -3.18
CA GLY A 759 -42.50 36.87 -4.60
C GLY A 759 -41.45 35.91 -5.15
N ALA A 760 -40.56 35.38 -4.31
CA ALA A 760 -39.67 34.29 -4.71
C ALA A 760 -40.46 32.98 -4.77
N SER A 761 -40.29 32.26 -5.88
CA SER A 761 -40.65 30.85 -5.99
C SER A 761 -39.41 29.96 -5.97
N ARG A 762 -38.22 30.54 -5.89
CA ARG A 762 -36.91 29.89 -5.78
C ARG A 762 -35.90 30.93 -5.28
N ILE A 763 -34.84 30.49 -4.63
CA ILE A 763 -33.67 31.31 -4.25
C ILE A 763 -32.54 30.96 -5.22
N GLY A 764 -32.39 31.75 -6.29
CA GLY A 764 -31.45 31.43 -7.38
C GLY A 764 -31.99 30.39 -8.36
N ASP A 765 -31.10 29.78 -9.15
CA ASP A 765 -31.45 28.78 -10.18
C ASP A 765 -30.80 27.40 -10.01
N ASP A 766 -30.11 27.17 -8.88
CA ASP A 766 -29.53 25.87 -8.51
C ASP A 766 -30.55 25.00 -7.75
N ALA A 767 -30.36 23.66 -7.82
CA ALA A 767 -31.15 22.70 -7.05
C ALA A 767 -31.07 22.93 -5.54
N ILE A 768 -29.90 23.42 -5.08
CA ILE A 768 -29.60 23.71 -3.69
C ILE A 768 -29.81 25.21 -3.42
N ALA A 769 -30.47 25.52 -2.31
CA ALA A 769 -30.66 26.86 -1.78
C ALA A 769 -30.07 27.02 -0.37
N VAL A 770 -30.00 28.28 0.07
CA VAL A 770 -29.81 28.64 1.48
C VAL A 770 -31.17 28.91 2.14
N GLY A 771 -31.24 28.85 3.46
CA GLY A 771 -32.44 29.14 4.23
C GLY A 771 -32.14 29.86 5.54
N LEU A 772 -33.17 30.48 6.12
CA LEU A 772 -33.12 31.08 7.45
C LEU A 772 -34.35 30.67 8.25
N ILE A 773 -34.12 30.10 9.43
CA ILE A 773 -35.16 29.81 10.42
C ILE A 773 -34.86 30.56 11.71
N TYR A 774 -35.89 30.88 12.48
CA TYR A 774 -35.76 31.73 13.67
C TYR A 774 -36.77 31.39 14.76
N CYS A 775 -36.37 31.52 16.01
CA CYS A 775 -37.24 31.33 17.16
C CYS A 775 -38.16 32.54 17.34
N THR A 776 -39.46 32.30 17.23
CA THR A 776 -40.46 33.37 17.35
C THR A 776 -40.59 33.92 18.76
N ASP A 777 -40.01 33.31 19.79
CA ASP A 777 -40.01 33.87 21.16
C ASP A 777 -38.99 35.00 21.34
N THR A 778 -37.88 34.99 20.59
CA THR A 778 -36.72 35.84 20.86
C THR A 778 -36.50 36.91 19.80
N VAL A 779 -36.84 36.63 18.54
CA VAL A 779 -36.69 37.59 17.44
C VAL A 779 -37.96 37.72 16.59
N SER A 780 -38.01 38.75 15.77
CA SER A 780 -38.99 38.93 14.70
C SER A 780 -38.34 39.62 13.51
N LEU A 781 -38.89 39.46 12.31
CA LEU A 781 -38.47 40.27 11.16
C LEU A 781 -38.64 41.77 11.46
N THR A 782 -37.61 42.56 11.18
CA THR A 782 -37.62 44.01 11.44
C THR A 782 -38.72 44.72 10.66
N ALA A 783 -39.50 45.56 11.33
CA ALA A 783 -40.58 46.28 10.67
C ALA A 783 -40.06 47.18 9.53
N GLY A 784 -40.68 47.05 8.36
CA GLY A 784 -40.28 47.82 7.16
C GLY A 784 -39.09 47.24 6.40
N SER A 785 -38.46 46.16 6.88
CA SER A 785 -37.48 45.41 6.10
C SER A 785 -38.18 44.42 5.16
N THR A 786 -37.45 43.94 4.16
CA THR A 786 -37.86 42.89 3.23
C THR A 786 -36.69 41.93 3.05
N PRO A 787 -36.85 40.61 3.23
CA PRO A 787 -35.82 39.64 2.89
C PRO A 787 -35.34 39.82 1.45
N ALA A 788 -34.03 39.79 1.24
CA ALA A 788 -33.42 40.11 -0.05
C ALA A 788 -32.51 38.97 -0.53
N VAL A 789 -32.52 38.71 -1.83
CA VAL A 789 -31.70 37.66 -2.47
C VAL A 789 -30.70 38.31 -3.41
N LEU A 790 -29.43 37.93 -3.31
CA LEU A 790 -28.39 38.35 -4.24
C LEU A 790 -28.30 37.37 -5.40
N ASN A 791 -28.67 37.83 -6.60
CA ASN A 791 -28.56 37.08 -7.84
C ASN A 791 -27.93 37.95 -8.95
N ASP A 792 -27.71 37.36 -10.12
CA ASP A 792 -27.01 38.06 -11.21
C ASP A 792 -27.74 39.30 -11.75
N ALA A 793 -29.05 39.44 -11.51
CA ALA A 793 -29.80 40.63 -11.91
C ALA A 793 -29.42 41.87 -11.08
N ALA A 794 -28.84 41.69 -9.88
CA ALA A 794 -28.37 42.78 -9.04
C ALA A 794 -26.98 43.30 -9.47
N LEU A 795 -26.16 42.47 -10.13
CA LEU A 795 -24.76 42.79 -10.44
C LEU A 795 -24.57 44.11 -11.24
N PRO A 796 -25.37 44.43 -12.27
CA PRO A 796 -25.18 45.67 -13.02
C PRO A 796 -25.34 46.93 -12.17
N ALA A 797 -26.22 46.90 -11.16
CA ALA A 797 -26.41 48.03 -10.24
C ALA A 797 -25.20 48.21 -9.30
N LEU A 798 -24.44 47.14 -9.05
CA LEU A 798 -23.21 47.12 -8.27
C LEU A 798 -21.96 47.44 -9.13
N GLY A 799 -22.13 47.66 -10.44
CA GLY A 799 -21.01 47.84 -11.37
C GLY A 799 -20.26 46.54 -11.70
N LEU A 800 -20.91 45.39 -11.51
CA LEU A 800 -20.36 44.06 -11.73
C LEU A 800 -21.06 43.36 -12.91
N SER A 801 -20.47 42.26 -13.39
CA SER A 801 -20.99 41.49 -14.53
C SER A 801 -20.51 40.04 -14.48
N GLY A 802 -21.14 39.20 -15.30
CA GLY A 802 -20.82 37.77 -15.45
C GLY A 802 -21.84 36.89 -14.74
N PRO A 803 -21.84 35.58 -15.01
CA PRO A 803 -22.58 34.64 -14.18
C PRO A 803 -21.87 34.52 -12.84
N VAL A 804 -22.48 34.88 -11.71
CA VAL A 804 -21.87 34.72 -10.37
C VAL A 804 -22.74 33.81 -9.51
N PHE A 805 -24.06 33.92 -9.65
CA PHE A 805 -25.06 33.19 -8.87
C PHE A 805 -26.09 32.44 -9.74
N ASN A 806 -26.11 32.65 -11.06
CA ASN A 806 -27.01 31.95 -11.95
C ASN A 806 -26.25 31.10 -12.98
N GLY A 807 -26.59 29.82 -13.06
CA GLY A 807 -26.06 28.86 -14.03
C GLY A 807 -25.20 27.75 -13.41
N VAL A 808 -24.85 26.78 -14.25
CA VAL A 808 -24.32 25.47 -13.81
C VAL A 808 -22.98 25.49 -13.07
N ALA A 809 -22.20 26.57 -13.16
CA ALA A 809 -20.87 26.71 -12.55
C ALA A 809 -20.78 27.96 -11.64
N THR A 810 -21.86 28.23 -10.90
CA THR A 810 -21.99 29.43 -10.08
C THR A 810 -22.18 29.13 -8.59
N ASN A 811 -22.19 30.19 -7.78
CA ASN A 811 -22.45 30.11 -6.34
C ASN A 811 -23.96 30.03 -6.10
N ARG A 812 -24.39 29.53 -4.93
CA ARG A 812 -25.81 29.63 -4.55
C ARG A 812 -26.11 31.07 -4.13
N ALA A 813 -27.31 31.54 -4.47
CA ALA A 813 -27.72 32.92 -4.23
C ALA A 813 -27.83 33.23 -2.72
N PRO A 814 -27.09 34.22 -2.18
CA PRO A 814 -27.18 34.59 -0.77
C PRO A 814 -28.53 35.19 -0.38
N LEU A 815 -28.95 34.96 0.87
CA LEU A 815 -30.19 35.48 1.46
C LEU A 815 -29.87 36.40 2.65
N ALA A 816 -30.30 37.66 2.59
CA ALA A 816 -30.16 38.64 3.66
C ALA A 816 -31.49 38.95 4.34
N VAL A 817 -31.50 38.97 5.67
CA VAL A 817 -32.68 39.23 6.50
C VAL A 817 -32.31 40.07 7.70
N THR A 818 -33.09 41.13 7.97
CA THR A 818 -32.94 41.93 9.18
C THR A 818 -33.93 41.46 10.25
N PHE A 819 -33.39 41.07 11.41
CA PHE A 819 -34.12 40.63 12.58
C PHE A 819 -34.04 41.68 13.69
N THR A 820 -35.12 41.86 14.43
CA THR A 820 -35.17 42.63 15.68
C THR A 820 -35.25 41.68 16.86
N GLU A 821 -34.32 41.80 17.80
CA GLU A 821 -34.36 41.07 19.06
C GLU A 821 -35.44 41.68 19.99
N LYS A 822 -36.37 40.86 20.45
CA LYS A 822 -37.51 41.32 21.28
C LYS A 822 -37.07 41.86 22.63
N ALA A 823 -35.97 41.35 23.17
CA ALA A 823 -35.50 41.71 24.51
C ALA A 823 -34.82 43.09 24.55
N SER A 824 -34.07 43.48 23.51
CA SER A 824 -33.38 44.78 23.43
C SER A 824 -34.07 45.78 22.51
N ALA A 825 -34.93 45.31 21.60
CA ALA A 825 -35.44 46.06 20.45
C ALA A 825 -34.37 46.50 19.44
N GLU A 826 -33.12 46.06 19.59
CA GLU A 826 -32.06 46.27 18.60
C GLU A 826 -32.20 45.28 17.44
N SER A 827 -31.61 45.62 16.30
CA SER A 827 -31.69 44.81 15.09
C SER A 827 -30.32 44.42 14.57
N LEU A 828 -30.26 43.35 13.79
CA LEU A 828 -29.09 42.96 13.02
C LEU A 828 -29.52 42.42 11.66
N THR A 829 -28.66 42.53 10.66
CA THR A 829 -28.82 41.84 9.37
C THR A 829 -27.95 40.61 9.32
N VAL A 830 -28.58 39.46 9.16
CA VAL A 830 -27.92 38.15 8.96
C VAL A 830 -27.99 37.80 7.48
N VAL A 831 -26.87 37.34 6.93
CA VAL A 831 -26.75 36.96 5.52
C VAL A 831 -26.22 35.54 5.43
N VAL A 832 -27.02 34.63 4.88
CA VAL A 832 -26.60 33.25 4.65
C VAL A 832 -26.08 33.12 3.23
N ASN A 833 -24.95 32.45 3.05
CA ASN A 833 -24.32 32.22 1.75
C ASN A 833 -23.89 30.76 1.60
N HIS A 834 -23.76 30.31 0.36
CA HIS A 834 -23.19 29.00 0.02
C HIS A 834 -22.43 29.15 -1.31
N PHE A 835 -21.12 29.31 -1.22
CA PHE A 835 -20.24 29.55 -2.36
C PHE A 835 -19.94 28.28 -3.14
N LYS A 836 -19.40 28.43 -4.35
CA LYS A 836 -19.11 27.33 -5.27
C LYS A 836 -18.06 26.38 -4.66
N SER A 837 -18.39 25.09 -4.64
CA SER A 837 -17.51 24.02 -4.15
C SER A 837 -16.16 23.95 -4.87
N LYS A 838 -15.14 23.51 -4.12
CA LYS A 838 -13.72 23.42 -4.50
C LYS A 838 -13.37 22.27 -5.46
N GLY A 839 -14.29 21.32 -5.66
CA GLY A 839 -14.05 20.11 -6.45
C GLY A 839 -13.87 20.37 -7.96
N PRO A 840 -13.17 19.45 -8.66
CA PRO A 840 -13.04 19.51 -10.10
C PRO A 840 -14.42 19.43 -10.78
N SER A 841 -14.49 19.95 -12.00
CA SER A 841 -15.73 19.97 -12.76
C SER A 841 -15.42 19.86 -14.25
N THR A 842 -16.25 19.13 -14.98
CA THR A 842 -16.20 19.12 -16.46
C THR A 842 -16.76 20.41 -17.06
N LEU A 843 -17.35 21.27 -16.23
CA LEU A 843 -17.85 22.61 -16.57
C LEU A 843 -16.69 23.60 -16.53
N ASP A 844 -16.78 24.60 -17.39
CA ASP A 844 -15.94 25.80 -17.40
C ASP A 844 -16.77 26.98 -17.94
N ASP A 845 -16.22 28.19 -17.86
CA ASP A 845 -16.91 29.40 -18.32
C ASP A 845 -16.91 29.56 -19.86
N ALA A 846 -16.08 28.79 -20.60
CA ALA A 846 -15.80 28.98 -22.02
C ALA A 846 -16.03 27.75 -22.95
N GLY A 847 -16.50 26.61 -22.43
CA GLY A 847 -16.67 25.35 -23.19
C GLY A 847 -15.39 24.48 -23.32
N SER A 848 -14.39 24.73 -22.50
CA SER A 848 -13.07 24.12 -22.37
C SER A 848 -12.89 23.42 -20.99
N THR A 849 -12.86 22.09 -20.97
CA THR A 849 -12.65 21.34 -19.71
C THR A 849 -11.30 21.69 -19.09
N CYS A 850 -11.26 22.10 -17.81
CA CYS A 850 -10.02 22.13 -17.02
C CYS A 850 -9.42 20.71 -17.00
N GLY A 851 -8.55 20.42 -17.95
CA GLY A 851 -7.86 19.17 -18.14
C GLY A 851 -6.43 19.45 -18.59
N VAL A 852 -5.67 18.39 -18.84
CA VAL A 852 -4.22 18.40 -19.13
C VAL A 852 -3.74 19.35 -20.25
N ASP A 853 -4.64 19.93 -21.04
CA ASP A 853 -4.35 20.78 -22.20
C ASP A 853 -4.68 22.29 -22.02
N ILE A 854 -5.18 22.72 -20.86
CA ILE A 854 -5.43 24.15 -20.58
C ILE A 854 -4.37 24.70 -19.62
N ASP A 855 -3.72 25.79 -20.03
CA ASP A 855 -2.79 26.54 -19.20
C ASP A 855 -3.56 27.20 -18.04
N PRO A 856 -3.29 26.87 -16.77
CA PRO A 856 -3.92 27.51 -15.61
C PRO A 856 -3.79 29.04 -15.61
N ALA A 857 -2.78 29.59 -16.31
CA ALA A 857 -2.63 31.03 -16.49
C ALA A 857 -3.70 31.67 -17.39
N THR A 858 -4.49 30.86 -18.11
CA THR A 858 -5.51 31.32 -19.08
C THR A 858 -6.96 31.09 -18.63
N GLU A 859 -7.20 30.18 -17.68
CA GLU A 859 -8.51 29.97 -17.04
C GLU A 859 -8.35 29.99 -15.50
N PRO A 860 -8.74 31.09 -14.83
CA PRO A 860 -8.46 31.29 -13.40
C PRO A 860 -9.35 30.44 -12.46
N ASN A 861 -10.36 29.72 -12.98
CA ASN A 861 -11.12 28.74 -12.20
C ASN A 861 -10.51 27.33 -12.23
N CYS A 862 -9.50 27.06 -13.06
CA CYS A 862 -8.75 25.81 -12.95
C CYS A 862 -7.87 25.83 -11.69
N ASP A 863 -7.57 24.65 -11.16
CA ASP A 863 -6.68 24.53 -9.99
C ASP A 863 -5.29 25.08 -10.31
N GLN A 864 -4.85 26.05 -9.50
CA GLN A 864 -3.55 26.70 -9.62
C GLN A 864 -2.47 25.94 -8.82
N LEU A 865 -2.84 24.83 -8.18
CA LEU A 865 -1.99 23.98 -7.33
C LEU A 865 -1.37 24.75 -6.16
N ASP A 866 -2.06 25.79 -5.68
CA ASP A 866 -1.63 26.67 -4.58
C ASP A 866 -2.39 26.40 -3.26
N GLY A 867 -3.19 25.33 -3.23
CA GLY A 867 -4.06 24.93 -2.13
C GLY A 867 -5.48 25.50 -2.20
N GLN A 868 -5.78 26.40 -3.14
CA GLN A 868 -7.12 26.97 -3.25
C GLN A 868 -8.10 26.09 -4.02
N ALA A 869 -7.61 25.12 -4.80
CA ALA A 869 -8.39 24.22 -5.66
C ALA A 869 -9.23 24.97 -6.71
N PHE A 870 -10.14 24.24 -7.38
CA PHE A 870 -10.95 24.79 -8.47
C PHE A 870 -11.89 25.91 -8.00
N TRP A 871 -12.35 26.72 -8.97
CA TRP A 871 -13.38 27.75 -8.80
C TRP A 871 -13.04 28.89 -7.83
N ASN A 872 -11.76 29.10 -7.51
CA ASN A 872 -11.38 30.20 -6.61
C ASN A 872 -11.78 31.57 -7.18
N ALA A 873 -11.56 31.82 -8.48
CA ALA A 873 -11.96 33.07 -9.11
C ALA A 873 -13.48 33.33 -9.04
N ARG A 874 -14.31 32.28 -9.19
CA ARG A 874 -15.76 32.34 -8.98
C ARG A 874 -16.14 32.69 -7.54
N ARG A 875 -15.43 32.15 -6.54
CA ARG A 875 -15.63 32.48 -5.11
C ARG A 875 -15.21 33.91 -4.80
N VAL A 876 -14.11 34.41 -5.39
CA VAL A 876 -13.68 35.81 -5.29
C VAL A 876 -14.71 36.78 -5.89
N ALA A 877 -15.31 36.41 -7.03
CA ALA A 877 -16.39 37.19 -7.64
C ALA A 877 -17.63 37.27 -6.74
N ALA A 878 -17.99 36.16 -6.06
CA ALA A 878 -19.08 36.15 -5.09
C ALA A 878 -18.79 37.02 -3.87
N ALA A 879 -17.58 36.93 -3.29
CA ALA A 879 -17.17 37.80 -2.18
C ALA A 879 -17.20 39.29 -2.55
N THR A 880 -16.81 39.62 -3.79
CA THR A 880 -16.89 40.99 -4.33
C THR A 880 -18.34 41.47 -4.45
N ALA A 881 -19.21 40.64 -5.02
CA ALA A 881 -20.62 40.96 -5.19
C ALA A 881 -21.34 41.08 -3.85
N LEU A 882 -21.09 40.15 -2.92
CA LEU A 882 -21.68 40.11 -1.59
C LEU A 882 -21.34 41.37 -0.79
N SER A 883 -20.06 41.72 -0.68
CA SER A 883 -19.63 42.92 0.06
C SER A 883 -20.19 44.21 -0.54
N ALA A 884 -20.17 44.35 -1.87
CA ALA A 884 -20.75 45.52 -2.56
C ALA A 884 -22.28 45.60 -2.41
N TRP A 885 -22.97 44.46 -2.41
CA TRP A 885 -24.42 44.40 -2.24
C TRP A 885 -24.85 44.80 -0.83
N LEU A 886 -24.11 44.39 0.20
CA LEU A 886 -24.43 44.75 1.59
C LEU A 886 -24.29 46.25 1.87
N GLU A 887 -23.40 46.95 1.15
CA GLU A 887 -23.29 48.42 1.20
C GLU A 887 -24.58 49.15 0.71
N THR A 888 -25.48 48.45 0.01
CA THR A 888 -26.73 49.01 -0.53
C THR A 888 -27.93 48.93 0.40
N ASN A 889 -27.78 48.37 1.61
CA ASN A 889 -28.87 48.08 2.53
C ASN A 889 -29.97 47.23 1.86
N PRO A 890 -29.64 46.00 1.42
CA PRO A 890 -30.49 45.26 0.49
C PRO A 890 -31.86 44.89 1.05
N THR A 891 -32.01 44.85 2.37
CA THR A 891 -33.29 44.58 3.05
C THR A 891 -34.19 45.81 3.15
N GLY A 892 -33.74 46.98 2.68
CA GLY A 892 -34.49 48.23 2.69
C GLY A 892 -34.41 49.03 4.01
N VAL A 893 -33.74 48.49 5.03
CA VAL A 893 -33.44 49.19 6.30
C VAL A 893 -31.95 49.43 6.42
N ASN A 894 -31.58 50.61 6.94
CA ASN A 894 -30.18 50.98 7.17
C ASN A 894 -29.70 50.42 8.50
N GLU A 895 -29.34 49.14 8.51
CA GLU A 895 -28.80 48.43 9.67
C GLU A 895 -27.27 48.40 9.62
N ALA A 896 -26.63 48.82 10.71
CA ALA A 896 -25.17 48.86 10.82
C ALA A 896 -24.57 47.51 11.23
N ASP A 897 -25.33 46.68 11.96
CA ASP A 897 -24.85 45.38 12.44
C ASP A 897 -25.06 44.30 11.37
N LEU A 898 -23.96 43.90 10.73
CA LEU A 898 -23.96 42.92 9.64
C LEU A 898 -23.18 41.66 10.05
N LEU A 899 -23.85 40.51 9.91
CA LEU A 899 -23.28 39.20 10.15
C LEU A 899 -23.45 38.32 8.90
N ILE A 900 -22.34 37.91 8.29
CA ILE A 900 -22.31 36.94 7.20
C ILE A 900 -22.07 35.56 7.81
N ILE A 901 -22.92 34.60 7.50
CA ILE A 901 -22.81 33.20 7.90
C ILE A 901 -22.99 32.27 6.72
N GLY A 902 -22.57 31.01 6.85
CA GLY A 902 -22.73 29.99 5.81
C GLY A 902 -21.40 29.40 5.33
N ASP A 903 -21.49 28.59 4.29
CA ASP A 903 -20.37 27.89 3.68
C ASP A 903 -19.73 28.73 2.56
N LEU A 904 -18.53 29.25 2.81
CA LEU A 904 -17.78 30.02 1.82
C LEU A 904 -16.99 29.14 0.85
N ASN A 905 -16.96 27.83 1.08
CA ASN A 905 -16.20 26.85 0.33
C ASN A 905 -14.75 27.31 0.11
N SER A 906 -14.16 27.99 1.09
CA SER A 906 -12.80 28.52 1.05
C SER A 906 -12.17 28.54 2.44
N TYR A 907 -10.93 28.06 2.57
CA TYR A 907 -10.20 28.04 3.83
C TYR A 907 -9.70 29.44 4.25
N GLN A 908 -9.32 29.59 5.52
CA GLN A 908 -9.23 30.88 6.21
C GLN A 908 -8.30 31.93 5.56
N HIS A 909 -7.26 31.49 4.84
CA HIS A 909 -6.27 32.37 4.23
C HIS A 909 -6.41 32.47 2.70
N GLU A 910 -7.50 31.94 2.13
CA GLU A 910 -7.78 32.01 0.69
C GLU A 910 -8.25 33.41 0.26
N ASP A 911 -8.21 33.65 -1.05
CA ASP A 911 -8.51 34.95 -1.65
C ASP A 911 -9.89 35.54 -1.28
N PRO A 912 -10.99 34.75 -1.21
CA PRO A 912 -12.30 35.28 -0.82
C PRO A 912 -12.29 35.90 0.59
N HIS A 913 -11.60 35.28 1.54
CA HIS A 913 -11.47 35.78 2.92
C HIS A 913 -10.61 37.02 2.99
N SER A 914 -9.47 37.02 2.29
CA SER A 914 -8.62 38.21 2.16
C SER A 914 -9.40 39.40 1.59
N LEU A 915 -10.29 39.16 0.62
CA LEU A 915 -11.15 40.20 0.05
C LEU A 915 -12.16 40.75 1.07
N LEU A 916 -12.88 39.88 1.78
CA LEU A 916 -13.88 40.28 2.77
C LEU A 916 -13.25 41.01 3.96
N ALA A 917 -12.07 40.57 4.40
CA ALA A 917 -11.28 41.25 5.43
C ALA A 917 -10.90 42.68 5.01
N ASN A 918 -10.45 42.87 3.76
CA ASN A 918 -10.15 44.20 3.21
C ASN A 918 -11.40 45.10 3.06
N ARG A 919 -12.60 44.51 3.07
CA ARG A 919 -13.89 45.22 3.10
C ARG A 919 -14.44 45.43 4.51
N GLY A 920 -13.68 45.09 5.54
CA GLY A 920 -14.02 45.37 6.94
C GLY A 920 -14.84 44.27 7.64
N TYR A 921 -14.88 43.06 7.08
CA TYR A 921 -15.48 41.89 7.73
C TYR A 921 -14.40 41.05 8.42
N SER A 922 -14.50 40.88 9.73
CA SER A 922 -13.58 40.05 10.52
C SER A 922 -14.09 38.62 10.62
N ASN A 923 -13.21 37.65 10.34
CA ASN A 923 -13.47 36.24 10.58
C ASN A 923 -13.50 35.97 12.10
N LEU A 924 -14.66 35.56 12.61
CA LEU A 924 -14.84 35.31 14.04
C LEU A 924 -14.04 34.09 14.51
N MET A 925 -13.89 33.03 13.71
CA MET A 925 -13.07 31.86 14.07
C MET A 925 -11.60 32.26 14.27
N GLN A 926 -11.07 33.12 13.41
CA GLN A 926 -9.71 33.64 13.55
C GLN A 926 -9.57 34.62 14.72
N THR A 927 -10.60 35.43 14.98
CA THR A 927 -10.51 36.54 15.96
C THR A 927 -10.81 36.09 17.39
N LEU A 928 -11.75 35.15 17.55
CA LEU A 928 -12.33 34.73 18.84
C LEU A 928 -12.32 33.21 19.06
N GLY A 929 -12.16 32.41 17.99
CA GLY A 929 -12.12 30.95 18.03
C GLY A 929 -10.71 30.38 18.24
N ALA A 930 -10.45 29.19 17.67
CA ALA A 930 -9.19 28.49 17.80
C ALA A 930 -8.11 28.95 16.79
N GLY A 931 -8.36 30.01 16.00
CA GLY A 931 -7.43 30.50 14.99
C GLY A 931 -7.21 29.49 13.86
N ASP A 932 -5.96 29.28 13.45
CA ASP A 932 -5.60 28.36 12.37
C ASP A 932 -5.87 26.87 12.67
N LEU A 933 -6.23 26.54 13.93
CA LEU A 933 -6.64 25.18 14.36
C LEU A 933 -8.16 24.97 14.34
N SER A 934 -8.93 26.00 13.99
CA SER A 934 -10.38 25.93 13.76
C SER A 934 -10.68 25.00 12.58
N TYR A 935 -11.80 24.28 12.61
CA TYR A 935 -12.30 23.45 11.51
C TYR A 935 -13.79 23.17 11.62
N THR A 936 -14.44 22.99 10.48
CA THR A 936 -15.86 22.56 10.39
C THR A 936 -16.05 21.40 9.44
N TYR A 937 -15.02 21.02 8.69
CA TYR A 937 -15.06 19.98 7.66
C TYR A 937 -13.71 19.26 7.59
N VAL A 938 -13.72 17.99 7.18
CA VAL A 938 -12.52 17.18 6.92
C VAL A 938 -12.58 16.66 5.49
N PHE A 939 -11.50 16.85 4.75
CA PHE A 939 -11.37 16.40 3.36
C PHE A 939 -9.98 15.80 3.13
N ASP A 940 -9.92 14.62 2.52
CA ASP A 940 -8.70 13.84 2.30
C ASP A 940 -7.84 13.72 3.56
N GLY A 941 -8.50 13.45 4.69
CA GLY A 941 -7.92 13.32 6.02
C GLY A 941 -7.36 14.60 6.64
N GLN A 942 -7.70 15.78 6.10
CA GLN A 942 -7.20 17.07 6.55
C GLN A 942 -8.36 18.00 6.95
N ALA A 943 -8.27 18.54 8.17
CA ALA A 943 -9.29 19.42 8.73
C ALA A 943 -9.16 20.86 8.22
N GLY A 944 -10.29 21.56 8.05
CA GLY A 944 -10.32 22.98 7.74
C GLY A 944 -11.69 23.62 7.98
N VAL A 945 -11.73 24.96 8.00
CA VAL A 945 -12.99 25.71 8.14
C VAL A 945 -13.55 26.01 6.76
N LEU A 946 -14.80 25.60 6.51
CA LEU A 946 -15.58 26.02 5.35
C LEU A 946 -16.81 26.84 5.75
N ASP A 947 -17.35 26.62 6.95
CA ASP A 947 -18.49 27.31 7.52
C ASP A 947 -18.03 28.44 8.43
N TYR A 948 -18.50 29.65 8.16
CA TYR A 948 -17.98 30.84 8.82
C TYR A 948 -19.05 31.66 9.48
N ALA A 949 -18.59 32.51 10.40
CA ALA A 949 -19.25 33.73 10.79
C ALA A 949 -18.28 34.90 10.61
N LEU A 950 -18.66 35.88 9.79
CA LEU A 950 -17.89 37.10 9.55
C LEU A 950 -18.71 38.31 10.00
N ALA A 951 -18.13 39.14 10.87
CA ALA A 951 -18.79 40.31 11.43
C ALA A 951 -18.14 41.59 10.92
N ASN A 952 -18.93 42.59 10.54
CA ASN A 952 -18.38 43.93 10.31
C ASN A 952 -17.99 44.60 11.65
N THR A 953 -17.33 45.75 11.61
CA THR A 953 -16.83 46.44 12.82
C THR A 953 -17.91 46.68 13.89
N SER A 954 -19.13 47.05 13.49
CA SER A 954 -20.23 47.32 14.43
C SER A 954 -20.66 46.04 15.14
N MET A 955 -20.94 44.99 14.36
CA MET A 955 -21.35 43.69 14.86
C MET A 955 -20.25 43.03 15.71
N LEU A 956 -18.97 43.12 15.30
CA LEU A 956 -17.84 42.51 16.02
C LEU A 956 -17.76 42.96 17.48
N SER A 957 -18.10 44.22 17.77
CA SER A 957 -18.07 44.76 19.14
C SER A 957 -19.16 44.19 20.06
N GLN A 958 -20.16 43.52 19.48
CA GLN A 958 -21.33 42.94 20.15
C GLN A 958 -21.30 41.39 20.17
N ILE A 959 -20.26 40.78 19.58
CA ILE A 959 -20.03 39.34 19.67
C ILE A 959 -19.43 39.00 21.03
N SER A 960 -20.13 38.13 21.76
CA SER A 960 -19.68 37.62 23.07
C SER A 960 -18.81 36.38 22.94
N ALA A 961 -19.08 35.50 21.97
CA ALA A 961 -18.31 34.29 21.70
C ALA A 961 -18.64 33.67 20.33
N VAL A 962 -17.76 32.80 19.85
CA VAL A 962 -17.97 31.91 18.70
C VAL A 962 -17.42 30.51 19.04
N GLY A 963 -18.00 29.45 18.47
CA GLY A 963 -17.46 28.10 18.64
C GLY A 963 -18.06 27.10 17.65
N GLU A 964 -17.28 26.06 17.34
CA GLU A 964 -17.68 24.95 16.48
C GLU A 964 -18.17 23.79 17.35
N TRP A 965 -19.23 23.11 16.92
CA TRP A 965 -19.69 21.91 17.61
C TRP A 965 -19.27 20.66 16.84
N HIS A 966 -18.15 20.05 17.24
CA HIS A 966 -17.59 18.88 16.56
C HIS A 966 -18.41 17.60 16.76
N ILE A 967 -19.57 17.51 16.12
CA ILE A 967 -20.50 16.36 16.19
C ILE A 967 -20.64 15.62 14.85
N ASN A 968 -20.09 16.15 13.76
CA ASN A 968 -20.34 15.72 12.39
C ASN A 968 -19.06 15.37 11.64
N ALA A 969 -18.13 16.31 11.49
CA ALA A 969 -16.99 16.20 10.58
C ALA A 969 -16.01 15.07 10.94
N ASP A 970 -15.93 14.73 12.23
CA ASP A 970 -15.03 13.68 12.74
C ASP A 970 -15.68 12.29 12.81
N GLU A 971 -16.96 12.17 12.48
CA GLU A 971 -17.70 10.90 12.59
C GLU A 971 -17.71 10.12 11.28
N PRO A 972 -17.70 8.77 11.34
CA PRO A 972 -17.85 7.95 10.15
C PRO A 972 -19.19 8.23 9.47
N ASP A 973 -19.18 8.32 8.14
CA ASP A 973 -20.39 8.47 7.32
C ASP A 973 -21.34 7.26 7.46
N ALA A 974 -20.81 6.09 7.81
CA ALA A 974 -21.55 4.91 8.24
C ALA A 974 -22.65 5.20 9.28
N LEU A 975 -22.46 6.22 10.13
CA LEU A 975 -23.40 6.59 11.18
C LEU A 975 -24.49 7.55 10.70
N ASP A 976 -24.45 8.03 9.46
CA ASP A 976 -25.40 8.99 8.89
C ASP A 976 -26.79 8.36 8.63
N TYR A 977 -27.65 9.04 7.88
CA TYR A 977 -29.02 8.58 7.59
C TYR A 977 -29.13 7.61 6.39
N ASN A 978 -28.12 7.60 5.52
CA ASN A 978 -28.14 6.98 4.19
C ASN A 978 -27.88 5.47 4.29
N LEU A 979 -28.51 4.68 3.41
CA LEU A 979 -28.36 3.22 3.32
C LEU A 979 -27.61 2.77 2.06
N ASP A 980 -26.96 3.71 1.36
CA ASP A 980 -26.17 3.46 0.17
C ASP A 980 -25.15 2.32 0.38
N PHE A 981 -24.87 1.64 -0.73
CA PHE A 981 -23.98 0.47 -0.77
C PHE A 981 -24.40 -0.70 0.14
N GLY A 982 -25.67 -0.77 0.56
CA GLY A 982 -26.21 -1.89 1.33
C GLY A 982 -25.92 -1.80 2.83
N ARG A 983 -25.62 -0.60 3.32
CA ARG A 983 -25.38 -0.31 4.74
C ARG A 983 -26.53 -0.81 5.61
N SER A 984 -26.18 -1.45 6.73
CA SER A 984 -27.16 -2.02 7.65
C SER A 984 -27.99 -0.92 8.33
N PRO A 985 -29.34 -0.93 8.21
CA PRO A 985 -30.19 0.08 8.86
C PRO A 985 -30.11 0.08 10.40
N ALA A 986 -29.51 -0.96 11.01
CA ALA A 986 -29.39 -1.11 12.45
C ALA A 986 -28.32 -0.20 13.08
N ILE A 987 -27.39 0.34 12.28
CA ILE A 987 -26.33 1.23 12.77
C ILE A 987 -26.85 2.65 13.08
N PHE A 988 -27.94 3.06 12.42
CA PHE A 988 -28.56 4.36 12.61
C PHE A 988 -29.20 4.47 14.00
N ASP A 989 -28.87 5.54 14.72
CA ASP A 989 -29.52 5.91 15.99
C ASP A 989 -30.09 7.32 15.88
N SER A 990 -31.42 7.42 15.96
CA SER A 990 -32.12 8.69 15.91
C SER A 990 -32.06 9.49 17.20
N ASN A 991 -31.51 8.95 18.29
CA ASN A 991 -31.53 9.63 19.61
C ASN A 991 -30.26 10.42 19.90
N VAL A 992 -29.29 10.41 18.97
CA VAL A 992 -28.02 11.10 19.10
C VAL A 992 -27.89 12.21 18.05
N VAL A 993 -27.10 13.23 18.37
CA VAL A 993 -26.84 14.38 17.48
C VAL A 993 -25.69 14.14 16.50
N TYR A 994 -24.97 13.03 16.64
CA TYR A 994 -23.73 12.79 15.90
C TYR A 994 -24.01 12.35 14.45
N ARG A 995 -23.19 12.85 13.52
CA ARG A 995 -23.26 12.57 12.08
C ARG A 995 -24.65 12.82 11.51
N ALA A 996 -25.18 14.01 11.76
CA ALA A 996 -26.36 14.54 11.10
C ALA A 996 -26.01 15.22 9.77
N SER A 997 -24.78 15.73 9.69
CA SER A 997 -24.16 16.32 8.52
C SER A 997 -22.72 15.83 8.40
N ASP A 998 -22.05 16.21 7.31
CA ASP A 998 -20.60 16.13 7.13
C ASP A 998 -19.87 17.40 7.60
N HIS A 999 -20.60 18.48 7.87
CA HIS A 999 -20.05 19.70 8.45
C HIS A 999 -20.48 19.89 9.91
N ASP A 1000 -19.59 20.42 10.74
CA ASP A 1000 -19.88 20.85 12.10
C ASP A 1000 -20.59 22.21 12.11
N PRO A 1001 -21.66 22.39 12.90
CA PRO A 1001 -22.33 23.67 13.00
C PRO A 1001 -21.49 24.71 13.75
N VAL A 1002 -21.61 25.96 13.30
CA VAL A 1002 -20.97 27.13 13.90
C VAL A 1002 -21.97 27.88 14.77
N MET A 1003 -21.58 28.18 16.01
CA MET A 1003 -22.40 28.88 16.98
C MET A 1003 -21.81 30.25 17.33
N ILE A 1004 -22.65 31.28 17.33
CA ILE A 1004 -22.28 32.67 17.64
C ILE A 1004 -23.17 33.18 18.78
N GLY A 1005 -22.54 33.67 19.86
CA GLY A 1005 -23.22 34.34 20.97
C GLY A 1005 -23.16 35.86 20.82
N ILE A 1006 -24.30 36.53 20.86
CA ILE A 1006 -24.45 37.97 20.59
C ILE A 1006 -25.14 38.65 21.77
N ASP A 1007 -24.62 39.82 22.16
CA ASP A 1007 -25.29 40.74 23.08
C ASP A 1007 -25.53 42.07 22.36
N LEU A 1008 -26.68 42.18 21.68
CA LEU A 1008 -27.01 43.42 20.97
C LEU A 1008 -27.09 44.60 21.95
N GLN A 1009 -26.44 45.70 21.58
CA GLN A 1009 -26.35 46.94 22.36
C GLN A 1009 -26.93 48.10 21.56
N THR A 1010 -27.74 48.91 22.23
CA THR A 1010 -28.14 50.21 21.70
C THR A 1010 -26.91 51.09 21.50
N SER A 1011 -26.60 51.42 20.25
CA SER A 1011 -25.53 52.35 19.94
C SER A 1011 -25.97 53.78 20.26
N PHE A 1012 -25.07 54.56 20.89
CA PHE A 1012 -25.30 55.97 21.21
C PHE A 1012 -24.19 56.85 20.62
N ASN A 1013 -24.54 57.99 20.04
CA ASN A 1013 -23.54 59.03 19.79
C ASN A 1013 -23.22 59.76 21.11
N GLU A 1014 -21.95 59.79 21.49
CA GLU A 1014 -21.52 60.52 22.69
C GLU A 1014 -21.34 62.01 22.38
N ILE A 1015 -22.16 62.85 23.02
CA ILE A 1015 -22.09 64.30 22.91
C ILE A 1015 -21.76 64.88 24.29
N VAL A 1016 -20.55 65.40 24.45
CA VAL A 1016 -20.06 65.92 25.73
C VAL A 1016 -19.81 67.43 25.61
N GLY A 1017 -20.50 68.19 26.44
CA GLY A 1017 -20.31 69.62 26.63
C GLY A 1017 -19.04 69.94 27.42
N THR A 1018 -18.79 71.23 27.60
CA THR A 1018 -17.63 71.74 28.33
C THR A 1018 -18.01 71.98 29.80
N ARG A 1019 -17.18 72.75 30.53
CA ARG A 1019 -17.56 73.25 31.88
C ARG A 1019 -18.30 74.60 31.81
N GLY A 1020 -18.77 74.96 30.62
CA GLY A 1020 -19.20 76.29 30.21
C GLY A 1020 -20.71 76.47 30.24
N ARG A 1021 -21.23 77.34 29.37
CA ARG A 1021 -22.64 77.31 29.00
C ARG A 1021 -22.68 76.95 27.53
N ASP A 1022 -23.11 75.74 27.26
CA ASP A 1022 -23.06 75.13 25.95
C ASP A 1022 -24.44 75.12 25.28
N ILE A 1023 -24.43 75.11 23.95
CA ILE A 1023 -25.60 74.80 23.13
C ILE A 1023 -25.27 73.47 22.46
N LEU A 1024 -25.90 72.41 22.95
CA LEU A 1024 -25.71 71.06 22.44
C LEU A 1024 -26.90 70.70 21.57
N ILE A 1025 -26.63 70.19 20.38
CA ILE A 1025 -27.64 69.72 19.44
C ILE A 1025 -27.25 68.28 19.11
N GLY A 1026 -28.19 67.38 19.37
CA GLY A 1026 -28.11 65.97 19.02
C GLY A 1026 -28.12 65.71 17.52
N SER A 1027 -28.27 64.45 17.18
CA SER A 1027 -28.48 63.91 15.86
C SER A 1027 -29.90 63.32 15.76
N ASN A 1028 -30.28 62.75 14.62
CA ASN A 1028 -31.55 62.01 14.53
C ASN A 1028 -31.39 60.51 14.93
N ALA A 1029 -30.26 60.14 15.54
CA ALA A 1029 -29.98 58.82 16.08
C ALA A 1029 -29.94 58.90 17.61
N ASN A 1030 -29.95 57.76 18.29
CA ASN A 1030 -29.85 57.73 19.75
C ASN A 1030 -28.55 58.41 20.19
N ASP A 1031 -28.65 59.43 21.02
CA ASP A 1031 -27.51 60.16 21.55
C ASP A 1031 -27.41 59.98 23.06
N ARG A 1032 -26.18 59.95 23.55
CA ARG A 1032 -25.87 60.09 24.96
C ARG A 1032 -25.25 61.46 25.19
N ILE A 1033 -26.04 62.37 25.74
CA ILE A 1033 -25.69 63.78 25.83
C ILE A 1033 -25.40 64.16 27.28
N SER A 1034 -24.18 64.63 27.54
CA SER A 1034 -23.74 65.17 28.83
C SER A 1034 -23.40 66.64 28.68
N GLY A 1035 -24.19 67.53 29.30
CA GLY A 1035 -23.91 68.97 29.32
C GLY A 1035 -22.61 69.32 30.04
N GLY A 1036 -22.33 68.60 31.12
CA GLY A 1036 -21.26 68.92 32.07
C GLY A 1036 -21.67 70.04 33.03
N PRO A 1037 -20.74 70.60 33.81
CA PRO A 1037 -21.03 71.72 34.70
C PRO A 1037 -21.36 72.96 33.89
N GLY A 1038 -22.53 73.57 34.10
CA GLY A 1038 -22.96 74.64 33.22
C GLY A 1038 -24.40 75.05 33.43
N ARG A 1039 -24.92 75.84 32.50
CA ARG A 1039 -26.37 75.97 32.32
C ARG A 1039 -26.58 75.85 30.84
N ASP A 1040 -26.76 74.62 30.41
CA ASP A 1040 -26.67 74.27 29.01
C ASP A 1040 -28.05 74.26 28.38
N ARG A 1041 -28.09 74.50 27.07
CA ARG A 1041 -29.30 74.36 26.28
C ARG A 1041 -29.12 73.18 25.35
N ILE A 1042 -29.89 72.13 25.59
CA ILE A 1042 -29.75 70.84 24.90
C ILE A 1042 -30.98 70.61 24.04
N THR A 1043 -30.76 70.34 22.76
CA THR A 1043 -31.77 69.86 21.81
C THR A 1043 -31.41 68.44 21.45
N THR A 1044 -32.27 67.47 21.77
CA THR A 1044 -31.97 66.03 21.56
C THR A 1044 -32.25 65.60 20.12
N LEU A 1045 -33.22 66.23 19.46
CA LEU A 1045 -33.76 65.85 18.15
C LEU A 1045 -34.53 64.52 18.21
N ALA A 1046 -34.32 63.63 17.24
CA ALA A 1046 -35.04 62.36 17.16
C ALA A 1046 -34.12 61.23 17.59
N GLY A 1047 -34.67 60.19 18.21
CA GLY A 1047 -33.87 59.12 18.81
C GLY A 1047 -34.48 58.72 20.14
N GLN A 1048 -33.92 57.69 20.76
CA GLN A 1048 -34.13 57.39 22.17
C GLN A 1048 -32.92 57.92 22.94
N ASP A 1049 -32.98 59.17 23.35
CA ASP A 1049 -31.79 59.87 23.85
C ASP A 1049 -31.62 59.72 25.36
N ILE A 1050 -30.36 59.64 25.80
CA ILE A 1050 -30.00 59.61 27.22
C ILE A 1050 -29.28 60.90 27.60
N LEU A 1051 -29.96 61.70 28.42
CA LEU A 1051 -29.36 62.87 29.07
C LEU A 1051 -28.64 62.45 30.34
N VAL A 1052 -27.31 62.56 30.36
CA VAL A 1052 -26.46 62.07 31.45
C VAL A 1052 -26.07 63.19 32.39
N TYR A 1053 -26.44 63.04 33.66
CA TYR A 1053 -25.96 63.90 34.74
C TYR A 1053 -25.04 63.10 35.65
N SER A 1054 -23.77 63.49 35.67
CA SER A 1054 -22.72 62.77 36.40
C SER A 1054 -22.49 63.33 37.81
N SER A 1055 -22.97 64.53 38.09
CA SER A 1055 -22.80 65.22 39.37
C SER A 1055 -23.91 66.24 39.64
N VAL A 1056 -24.13 66.57 40.92
CA VAL A 1056 -25.06 67.65 41.34
C VAL A 1056 -24.69 69.03 40.78
N VAL A 1057 -23.46 69.22 40.28
CA VAL A 1057 -23.03 70.48 39.64
C VAL A 1057 -23.40 70.58 38.17
N ASP A 1058 -23.83 69.49 37.55
CA ASP A 1058 -24.24 69.44 36.14
C ASP A 1058 -25.69 69.94 35.97
N GLY A 1059 -26.41 70.21 37.07
CA GLY A 1059 -27.77 70.74 37.03
C GLY A 1059 -27.85 72.22 36.64
N GLY A 1060 -28.98 72.60 36.06
CA GLY A 1060 -29.27 73.97 35.63
C GLY A 1060 -29.67 74.08 34.16
N ASP A 1061 -29.73 72.96 33.47
CA ASP A 1061 -29.92 72.87 32.02
C ASP A 1061 -31.37 73.07 31.58
N THR A 1062 -31.50 73.40 30.30
CA THR A 1062 -32.76 73.52 29.60
C THR A 1062 -32.79 72.60 28.39
N ILE A 1063 -33.67 71.60 28.43
CA ILE A 1063 -33.91 70.65 27.34
C ILE A 1063 -35.08 71.17 26.50
N THR A 1064 -34.92 71.24 25.19
CA THR A 1064 -35.82 72.02 24.34
C THR A 1064 -36.95 71.23 23.66
N ASP A 1065 -36.79 69.92 23.58
CA ASP A 1065 -37.58 69.01 22.75
C ASP A 1065 -37.71 67.58 23.28
N PHE A 1066 -37.37 67.34 24.56
CA PHE A 1066 -37.46 66.02 25.20
C PHE A 1066 -38.79 65.30 24.92
N GLU A 1067 -38.70 64.08 24.39
CA GLU A 1067 -39.84 63.24 24.03
C GLU A 1067 -40.15 62.22 25.14
N VAL A 1068 -41.27 62.41 25.84
CA VAL A 1068 -41.69 61.53 26.94
C VAL A 1068 -41.96 60.11 26.44
N GLY A 1069 -41.36 59.12 27.10
CA GLY A 1069 -41.49 57.71 26.74
C GLY A 1069 -40.48 57.22 25.69
N ALA A 1070 -39.75 58.14 25.05
CA ALA A 1070 -38.61 57.82 24.18
C ALA A 1070 -37.28 58.20 24.85
N ASP A 1071 -37.16 59.45 25.30
CA ASP A 1071 -35.96 59.96 25.94
C ASP A 1071 -35.91 59.62 27.44
N ARG A 1072 -34.69 59.52 27.98
CA ARG A 1072 -34.45 59.22 29.40
C ARG A 1072 -33.44 60.16 30.02
N ILE A 1073 -33.68 60.50 31.28
CA ILE A 1073 -32.74 61.28 32.11
C ILE A 1073 -32.02 60.33 33.06
N ASN A 1074 -30.69 60.21 32.91
CA ASN A 1074 -29.86 59.43 33.79
C ASN A 1074 -29.35 60.29 34.97
N LEU A 1075 -29.85 59.96 36.16
CA LEU A 1075 -29.51 60.60 37.43
C LEU A 1075 -28.74 59.66 38.37
N SER A 1076 -28.38 58.44 37.95
CA SER A 1076 -27.80 57.43 38.86
C SER A 1076 -26.56 57.94 39.60
N ALA A 1077 -25.66 58.63 38.89
CA ALA A 1077 -24.46 59.19 39.50
C ALA A 1077 -24.78 60.37 40.46
N VAL A 1078 -25.76 61.21 40.11
CA VAL A 1078 -26.25 62.28 41.00
C VAL A 1078 -26.81 61.68 42.28
N LEU A 1079 -27.69 60.69 42.18
CA LEU A 1079 -28.35 60.04 43.30
C LEU A 1079 -27.37 59.27 44.19
N LEU A 1080 -26.43 58.54 43.59
CA LEU A 1080 -25.36 57.87 44.31
C LEU A 1080 -24.50 58.88 45.09
N SER A 1081 -24.20 60.05 44.51
CA SER A 1081 -23.44 61.10 45.19
C SER A 1081 -24.18 61.71 46.40
N LEU A 1082 -25.51 61.58 46.43
CA LEU A 1082 -26.37 61.97 47.55
C LEU A 1082 -26.58 60.84 48.57
N GLY A 1083 -25.98 59.67 48.34
CA GLY A 1083 -26.10 58.49 49.20
C GLY A 1083 -27.42 57.73 49.04
N TYR A 1084 -28.14 57.94 47.94
CA TYR A 1084 -29.34 57.17 47.62
C TYR A 1084 -28.96 55.80 47.05
N SER A 1085 -29.64 54.74 47.51
CA SER A 1085 -29.42 53.35 47.09
C SER A 1085 -30.72 52.58 46.83
N GLY A 1086 -31.85 53.29 46.72
CA GLY A 1086 -33.15 52.70 46.38
C GLY A 1086 -33.33 52.55 44.87
N ILE A 1087 -34.47 51.99 44.45
CA ILE A 1087 -34.79 51.71 43.04
C ILE A 1087 -35.90 52.61 42.47
N ASP A 1088 -36.51 53.48 43.30
CA ASP A 1088 -37.61 54.38 42.92
C ASP A 1088 -37.40 55.77 43.55
N ALA A 1089 -36.49 56.55 42.96
CA ALA A 1089 -36.14 57.86 43.48
C ALA A 1089 -37.30 58.87 43.43
N LEU A 1090 -38.30 58.64 42.57
CA LEU A 1090 -39.55 59.42 42.52
C LEU A 1090 -40.46 59.07 43.70
N GLY A 1091 -40.66 57.77 43.97
CA GLY A 1091 -41.43 57.30 45.13
C GLY A 1091 -40.81 57.69 46.47
N ASP A 1092 -39.48 57.67 46.55
CA ASP A 1092 -38.72 58.06 47.76
C ASP A 1092 -38.53 59.58 47.91
N ALA A 1093 -38.98 60.36 46.92
CA ALA A 1093 -38.93 61.81 46.83
C ALA A 1093 -37.51 62.43 46.77
N TYR A 1094 -36.50 61.66 46.35
CA TYR A 1094 -35.18 62.19 45.97
C TYR A 1094 -35.22 62.93 44.63
N VAL A 1095 -36.15 62.55 43.75
CA VAL A 1095 -36.46 63.25 42.50
C VAL A 1095 -37.92 63.69 42.55
N ALA A 1096 -38.21 64.92 42.15
CA ALA A 1096 -39.56 65.43 42.03
C ALA A 1096 -39.76 66.13 40.69
N VAL A 1097 -40.90 65.89 40.04
CA VAL A 1097 -41.28 66.57 38.80
C VAL A 1097 -42.42 67.54 39.09
N ILE A 1098 -42.20 68.84 38.83
CA ILE A 1098 -43.22 69.87 39.04
C ILE A 1098 -43.50 70.65 37.76
N SER A 1099 -44.73 71.13 37.60
CA SER A 1099 -45.12 71.97 36.46
C SER A 1099 -44.59 73.40 36.61
N ARG A 1100 -44.06 73.96 35.52
CA ARG A 1100 -43.65 75.35 35.39
C ARG A 1100 -44.22 75.94 34.10
N GLY A 1101 -45.48 76.36 34.14
CA GLY A 1101 -46.20 76.77 32.93
C GLY A 1101 -46.50 75.56 32.05
N SER A 1102 -46.11 75.60 30.78
CA SER A 1102 -46.20 74.46 29.85
C SER A 1102 -44.98 73.54 29.86
N SER A 1103 -44.05 73.74 30.80
CA SER A 1103 -42.78 73.00 30.90
C SER A 1103 -42.75 72.17 32.18
N ALA A 1104 -41.97 71.10 32.19
CA ALA A 1104 -41.69 70.30 33.38
C ALA A 1104 -40.35 70.74 34.00
N LEU A 1105 -40.28 70.76 35.32
CA LEU A 1105 -39.07 71.05 36.07
C LEU A 1105 -38.76 69.85 36.96
N VAL A 1106 -37.66 69.17 36.67
CA VAL A 1106 -37.10 68.13 37.52
C VAL A 1106 -36.33 68.81 38.65
N GLN A 1107 -36.60 68.39 39.87
CA GLN A 1107 -35.92 68.82 41.07
C GLN A 1107 -35.27 67.62 41.75
N VAL A 1108 -34.10 67.85 42.36
CA VAL A 1108 -33.37 66.84 43.13
C VAL A 1108 -33.34 67.28 44.59
N ASP A 1109 -33.75 66.39 45.49
CA ASP A 1109 -33.69 66.58 46.94
C ASP A 1109 -32.56 65.73 47.55
N PRO A 1110 -31.59 66.34 48.27
CA PRO A 1110 -30.44 65.62 48.80
C PRO A 1110 -30.76 64.54 49.86
N ASP A 1111 -31.91 64.60 50.53
CA ASP A 1111 -32.26 63.65 51.61
C ASP A 1111 -33.69 63.08 51.51
N GLY A 1112 -34.32 63.22 50.34
CA GLY A 1112 -35.62 62.65 50.01
C GLY A 1112 -36.74 63.05 50.98
N SER A 1113 -37.76 62.18 51.11
CA SER A 1113 -38.88 62.41 52.02
C SER A 1113 -38.52 62.37 53.52
N ALA A 1114 -37.31 61.90 53.86
CA ALA A 1114 -36.89 61.61 55.23
C ALA A 1114 -36.11 62.74 55.92
N GLY A 1115 -35.65 63.76 55.17
CA GLY A 1115 -34.74 64.78 55.70
C GLY A 1115 -35.25 66.23 55.65
N ALA A 1116 -34.34 67.16 55.98
CA ALA A 1116 -34.63 68.60 56.08
C ALA A 1116 -34.06 69.39 54.89
N GLY A 1117 -33.48 68.67 53.91
CA GLY A 1117 -33.05 69.18 52.63
C GLY A 1117 -34.19 69.89 51.92
N ARG A 1118 -33.80 70.82 51.06
CA ARG A 1118 -34.75 71.50 50.18
C ARG A 1118 -34.44 71.03 48.76
N SER A 1119 -35.44 70.44 48.12
CA SER A 1119 -35.44 70.15 46.70
C SER A 1119 -34.99 71.36 45.87
N ARG A 1120 -34.03 71.14 44.97
CA ARG A 1120 -33.44 72.16 44.10
C ARG A 1120 -33.83 71.91 42.66
N SER A 1121 -34.18 72.98 41.93
CA SER A 1121 -34.34 72.93 40.48
C SER A 1121 -33.09 72.37 39.82
N PHE A 1122 -33.26 71.32 39.02
CA PHE A 1122 -32.16 70.61 38.39
C PHE A 1122 -32.24 70.69 36.87
N ILE A 1123 -33.34 70.28 36.24
CA ILE A 1123 -33.48 70.27 34.77
C ILE A 1123 -34.81 70.90 34.38
N LEU A 1124 -34.80 71.85 33.44
CA LEU A 1124 -36.01 72.40 32.85
C LEU A 1124 -36.27 71.76 31.48
N LEU A 1125 -37.42 71.10 31.32
CA LEU A 1125 -37.84 70.50 30.05
C LEU A 1125 -38.93 71.36 29.41
N GLU A 1126 -38.58 72.06 28.33
CA GLU A 1126 -39.50 72.96 27.62
C GLU A 1126 -40.62 72.17 26.94
N ARG A 1127 -41.86 72.63 27.11
CA ARG A 1127 -43.06 72.06 26.44
C ARG A 1127 -43.38 70.60 26.80
N VAL A 1128 -42.83 70.09 27.91
CA VAL A 1128 -43.14 68.77 28.45
C VAL A 1128 -44.20 68.86 29.55
N ASP A 1129 -45.22 67.99 29.49
CA ASP A 1129 -46.21 67.85 30.55
C ASP A 1129 -45.62 67.15 31.77
N ALA A 1130 -45.73 67.78 32.94
CA ALA A 1130 -45.13 67.29 34.18
C ALA A 1130 -45.76 65.98 34.67
N ALA A 1131 -47.05 65.72 34.40
CA ALA A 1131 -47.69 64.49 34.82
C ALA A 1131 -47.27 63.31 33.93
N ALA A 1132 -47.08 63.54 32.63
CA ALA A 1132 -46.54 62.55 31.71
C ALA A 1132 -45.06 62.22 32.01
N LEU A 1133 -44.26 63.21 32.39
CA LEU A 1133 -42.85 63.01 32.76
C LEU A 1133 -42.68 62.26 34.09
N ASN A 1134 -43.64 62.38 35.03
CA ASN A 1134 -43.59 61.76 36.36
C ASN A 1134 -43.85 60.24 36.34
N ASN A 1135 -42.98 59.51 35.64
CA ASN A 1135 -42.97 58.06 35.48
C ASN A 1135 -41.51 57.58 35.48
N ALA A 1136 -41.20 56.52 36.24
CA ALA A 1136 -39.86 55.97 36.35
C ALA A 1136 -39.26 55.51 35.00
N ALA A 1137 -40.09 55.19 34.00
CA ALA A 1137 -39.61 54.84 32.66
C ALA A 1137 -38.80 55.97 31.98
N ASN A 1138 -39.09 57.24 32.29
CA ASN A 1138 -38.38 58.41 31.73
C ASN A 1138 -37.03 58.69 32.42
N PHE A 1139 -36.64 57.89 33.42
CA PHE A 1139 -35.45 58.11 34.21
C PHE A 1139 -34.60 56.84 34.31
N ILE A 1140 -33.31 57.02 34.59
CA ILE A 1140 -32.40 55.97 35.03
C ILE A 1140 -31.89 56.42 36.42
N PHE A 1141 -32.17 55.63 37.45
CA PHE A 1141 -31.88 55.93 38.87
C PHE A 1141 -30.66 55.19 39.41
#